data_AF-K9URF9-F1
#
_entry.id   AF-K9URF9-F1
#
_cell.length_a   1.000
_cell.length_b   1.000
_cell.length_c   1.000
_cell.angle_alpha   90.00
_cell.angle_beta   90.00
_cell.angle_gamma   90.00
#
_symmetry.space_group_name_H-M   'P 1'
#
loop_
_entity.id
_entity.type
_entity.pdbx_description
1 polymer ?
#
loop_
_entity_poly.entity_id
_entity_poly.type
_entity_poly.pdbx_seq_one_letter_code
_entity_poly.pdbx_strand_id
1 'polypeptide(L)'
;MLDRLLVKLMISAIENFGAQRGCLLLDRDCQLEIVATIESQTISLLPAIILDSEVGRGLVSLAVVNYVADTQENIVIEQTNQEGLFDRDTYILDRQPQSILCVPLINKGQRVGILYLENFPTAPLTTQRLEILQFLFTQVAISLDNTQIHHQLEFDADESHNQLTQANDRLQTEILKRQKSEQILRSIVAGTVSATGVDFFRSLVRSLAQALGVRYAFISECMDAPPTRGRSFAFWQGDKFGEEFEYNFHGTPCERIIDSKSYQCFPAQIQALFPEEKDELEAMEAQSYAGVPLLTSTGDLLGHLAVLDDRPMASDDAAHQKLRERDRSILEIFAARAAAEMERLQVEDELRVSETKFATAFRASPDAIAISNLNDGTYIEINDRCLQMLGYSRAETIGRSDLDLAIWAHLAERMTIATQLQDRGTVSNLEVWLRRKSGEIFPALLSAEAIDLEGESCLLAVASDITLLKQAETAVLRLAEIGELAATIVHEVRNPLTTIMMGLTAFKKLELDDRFQEYLALSIDEADRLQRLLNQILLYAKPQTLDRSELELNSFISEILNTLQTAPVAIGKPLNFVAMRSPVNISVDRDKFKQVLINLVTNACEAVSVGDPITIQIRESESRRICIQIHNGGMPIPTDLLPQLTKPFFTTKASGTGLGLAIVKRIVEAHDGELQIESREGIGSIVTVQLPLFLS
;
A
#
# COMPACT_ATOMS: atom_id res chain seq x y z
N MET A 1 71.97 -42.26 16.79
CA MET A 1 71.86 -43.75 16.76
C MET A 1 72.30 -44.29 15.41
N LEU A 2 71.85 -43.64 14.32
CA LEU A 2 72.22 -43.89 12.93
C LEU A 2 73.74 -43.97 12.67
N ASP A 3 74.51 -42.96 13.07
CA ASP A 3 75.96 -42.89 12.83
C ASP A 3 76.73 -44.10 13.38
N ARG A 4 76.33 -44.59 14.56
CA ARG A 4 76.96 -45.75 15.20
C ARG A 4 76.67 -47.05 14.44
N LEU A 5 75.53 -47.11 13.75
CA LEU A 5 75.11 -48.23 12.93
C LEU A 5 75.82 -48.23 11.57
N LEU A 6 75.97 -47.05 10.95
CA LEU A 6 76.75 -46.86 9.72
C LEU A 6 78.23 -47.25 9.92
N VAL A 7 78.84 -46.79 11.02
CA VAL A 7 80.23 -47.14 11.38
C VAL A 7 80.39 -48.66 11.52
N LYS A 8 79.48 -49.33 12.25
CA LYS A 8 79.53 -50.79 12.41
C LYS A 8 79.39 -51.53 11.09
N LEU A 9 78.47 -51.11 10.22
CA LEU A 9 78.32 -51.73 8.89
C LEU A 9 79.60 -51.59 8.07
N MET A 10 80.22 -50.42 8.07
CA MET A 10 81.45 -50.17 7.31
C MET A 10 82.64 -50.99 7.83
N ILE A 11 82.77 -51.14 9.16
CA ILE A 11 83.77 -52.03 9.77
C ILE A 11 83.52 -53.48 9.35
N SER A 12 82.29 -53.98 9.53
CA SER A 12 81.94 -55.35 9.20
C SER A 12 82.09 -55.66 7.71
N ALA A 13 81.85 -54.69 6.83
CA ALA A 13 82.10 -54.84 5.41
C ALA A 13 83.59 -55.03 5.11
N ILE A 14 84.47 -54.16 5.63
CA ILE A 14 85.92 -54.32 5.40
C ILE A 14 86.46 -55.62 6.01
N GLU A 15 86.12 -55.95 7.25
CA GLU A 15 86.67 -57.12 7.95
C GLU A 15 86.31 -58.43 7.26
N ASN A 16 85.09 -58.53 6.72
CA ASN A 16 84.62 -59.76 6.08
C ASN A 16 85.04 -59.88 4.60
N PHE A 17 85.11 -58.75 3.86
CA PHE A 17 85.45 -58.75 2.44
C PHE A 17 86.96 -58.56 2.18
N GLY A 18 87.74 -58.15 3.18
CA GLY A 18 89.17 -57.85 3.00
C GLY A 18 89.41 -56.62 2.12
N ALA A 19 88.40 -55.75 1.98
CA ALA A 19 88.48 -54.53 1.20
C ALA A 19 89.38 -53.50 1.90
N GLN A 20 90.12 -52.70 1.13
CA GLN A 20 90.98 -51.64 1.67
C GLN A 20 90.30 -50.27 1.63
N ARG A 21 89.37 -50.10 0.68
CA ARG A 21 88.54 -48.90 0.53
C ARG A 21 87.07 -49.29 0.38
N GLY A 22 86.19 -48.43 0.85
CA GLY A 22 84.76 -48.61 0.72
C GLY A 22 83.97 -47.32 0.87
N CYS A 23 82.83 -47.24 0.21
CA CYS A 23 81.89 -46.14 0.28
C CYS A 23 80.48 -46.69 0.53
N LEU A 24 79.76 -46.06 1.45
CA LEU A 24 78.34 -46.31 1.66
C LEU A 24 77.54 -45.13 1.13
N LEU A 25 76.61 -45.45 0.23
CA LEU A 25 75.66 -44.53 -0.36
C LEU A 25 74.29 -44.82 0.22
N LEU A 26 73.55 -43.78 0.59
CA LEU A 26 72.14 -43.91 0.99
C LEU A 26 71.26 -43.22 -0.05
N ASP A 27 70.08 -43.79 -0.24
CA ASP A 27 69.05 -43.21 -1.09
C ASP A 27 68.24 -42.21 -0.28
N ARG A 28 68.31 -40.93 -0.63
CA ARG A 28 67.56 -39.85 0.00
C ARG A 28 66.91 -39.01 -1.08
N ASP A 29 65.59 -38.87 -1.04
CA ASP A 29 64.81 -38.10 -2.02
C ASP A 29 65.12 -38.45 -3.49
N CYS A 30 65.30 -39.75 -3.77
CA CYS A 30 65.66 -40.29 -5.08
C CYS A 30 67.05 -39.87 -5.60
N GLN A 31 67.95 -39.41 -4.73
CA GLN A 31 69.36 -39.16 -5.03
C GLN A 31 70.27 -40.03 -4.14
N LEU A 32 71.34 -40.56 -4.75
CA LEU A 32 72.36 -41.31 -4.01
C LEU A 32 73.38 -40.34 -3.43
N GLU A 33 73.53 -40.37 -2.11
CA GLU A 33 74.49 -39.56 -1.38
C GLU A 33 75.50 -40.46 -0.65
N ILE A 34 76.80 -40.17 -0.81
CA ILE A 34 77.88 -40.85 -0.10
C ILE A 34 77.91 -40.32 1.33
N VAL A 35 77.53 -41.16 2.30
CA VAL A 35 77.40 -40.78 3.71
C VAL A 35 78.56 -41.27 4.58
N ALA A 36 79.31 -42.26 4.09
CA ALA A 36 80.48 -42.77 4.79
C ALA A 36 81.52 -43.30 3.81
N THR A 37 82.79 -43.06 4.12
CA THR A 37 83.93 -43.69 3.45
C THR A 37 84.80 -44.41 4.46
N ILE A 38 85.50 -45.42 4.00
CA ILE A 38 86.50 -46.14 4.77
C ILE A 38 87.74 -46.36 3.91
N GLU A 39 88.91 -46.08 4.46
CA GLU A 39 90.20 -46.23 3.78
C GLU A 39 91.26 -46.65 4.81
N SER A 40 92.01 -47.72 4.53
CA SER A 40 93.05 -48.24 5.44
C SER A 40 92.58 -48.39 6.90
N GLN A 41 91.37 -48.96 7.09
CA GLN A 41 90.69 -49.17 8.39
C GLN A 41 90.25 -47.89 9.14
N THR A 42 90.33 -46.71 8.53
CA THR A 42 89.83 -45.47 9.13
C THR A 42 88.49 -45.08 8.49
N ILE A 43 87.44 -44.89 9.30
CA ILE A 43 86.10 -44.49 8.83
C ILE A 43 85.92 -42.99 8.96
N SER A 44 85.45 -42.37 7.89
CA SER A 44 84.99 -40.98 7.88
C SER A 44 83.50 -40.95 7.56
N LEU A 45 82.70 -40.39 8.46
CA LEU A 45 81.31 -40.03 8.17
C LEU A 45 81.32 -38.69 7.43
N LEU A 46 80.59 -38.63 6.33
CA LEU A 46 80.55 -37.47 5.45
C LEU A 46 79.20 -36.76 5.59
N PRO A 47 79.13 -35.44 5.33
CA PRO A 47 77.89 -34.66 5.39
C PRO A 47 76.94 -34.94 4.20
N ALA A 48 76.94 -36.17 3.68
CA ALA A 48 76.21 -36.64 2.51
C ALA A 48 76.65 -35.94 1.22
N ILE A 49 77.61 -36.53 0.50
CA ILE A 49 78.13 -36.00 -0.76
C ILE A 49 77.30 -36.55 -1.92
N ILE A 50 76.66 -35.68 -2.69
CA ILE A 50 75.90 -36.07 -3.89
C ILE A 50 76.83 -36.83 -4.85
N LEU A 51 76.41 -38.03 -5.28
CA LEU A 51 77.22 -38.94 -6.10
C LEU A 51 77.73 -38.29 -7.40
N ASP A 52 76.88 -37.51 -8.08
CA ASP A 52 77.21 -36.84 -9.34
C ASP A 52 78.12 -35.62 -9.21
N SER A 53 78.44 -35.19 -7.99
CA SER A 53 79.38 -34.07 -7.76
C SER A 53 80.81 -34.44 -8.16
N GLU A 54 81.65 -33.43 -8.41
CA GLU A 54 83.08 -33.63 -8.74
C GLU A 54 83.80 -34.44 -7.64
N VAL A 55 83.45 -34.20 -6.38
CA VAL A 55 83.99 -34.95 -5.23
C VAL A 55 83.47 -36.39 -5.20
N GLY A 56 82.19 -36.60 -5.49
CA GLY A 56 81.58 -37.94 -5.54
C GLY A 56 82.18 -38.83 -6.63
N ARG A 57 82.39 -38.27 -7.83
CA ARG A 57 83.04 -38.95 -8.97
C ARG A 57 84.51 -39.31 -8.72
N GLY A 58 85.15 -38.68 -7.74
CA GLY A 58 86.52 -38.99 -7.31
C GLY A 58 86.63 -40.09 -6.25
N LEU A 59 85.49 -40.59 -5.73
CA LEU A 59 85.43 -41.58 -4.63
C LEU A 59 84.98 -42.98 -5.07
N VAL A 60 84.14 -43.09 -6.10
CA VAL A 60 83.60 -44.37 -6.61
C VAL A 60 83.50 -44.35 -8.14
N SER A 61 83.49 -45.53 -8.78
CA SER A 61 83.12 -45.65 -10.19
C SER A 61 81.62 -45.40 -10.37
N LEU A 62 81.28 -44.31 -11.05
CA LEU A 62 79.89 -43.92 -11.30
C LEU A 62 79.16 -44.95 -12.17
N ALA A 63 79.83 -45.56 -13.16
CA ALA A 63 79.24 -46.57 -14.02
C ALA A 63 78.84 -47.83 -13.25
N VAL A 64 79.70 -48.29 -12.34
CA VAL A 64 79.43 -49.46 -11.49
C VAL A 64 78.29 -49.17 -10.50
N VAL A 65 78.32 -48.00 -9.86
CA VAL A 65 77.27 -47.62 -8.89
C VAL A 65 75.92 -47.45 -9.61
N ASN A 66 75.87 -46.79 -10.77
CA ASN A 66 74.63 -46.60 -11.52
C ASN A 66 74.08 -47.92 -12.06
N TYR A 67 74.93 -48.84 -12.51
CA TYR A 67 74.45 -50.16 -12.90
C TYR A 67 73.75 -50.87 -11.74
N VAL A 68 74.37 -50.93 -10.55
CA VAL A 68 73.75 -51.54 -9.36
C VAL A 68 72.51 -50.76 -8.92
N ALA A 69 72.53 -49.44 -9.05
CA ALA A 69 71.41 -48.57 -8.75
C ALA A 69 70.17 -48.92 -9.61
N ASP A 70 70.36 -49.09 -10.92
CA ASP A 70 69.30 -49.29 -11.90
C ASP A 70 68.82 -50.74 -11.98
N THR A 71 69.75 -51.70 -11.89
CA THR A 71 69.45 -53.14 -12.01
C THR A 71 69.08 -53.79 -10.68
N GLN A 72 69.53 -53.21 -9.56
CA GLN A 72 69.49 -53.82 -8.23
C GLN A 72 70.22 -55.18 -8.14
N GLU A 73 71.10 -55.49 -9.09
CA GLU A 73 71.92 -56.70 -9.07
C GLU A 73 73.31 -56.42 -8.48
N ASN A 74 73.88 -57.41 -7.78
CA ASN A 74 75.23 -57.31 -7.24
C ASN A 74 76.26 -57.35 -8.37
N ILE A 75 77.23 -56.44 -8.37
CA ILE A 75 78.40 -56.53 -9.24
C ILE A 75 79.60 -57.03 -8.45
N VAL A 76 80.27 -58.05 -9.00
CA VAL A 76 81.60 -58.49 -8.57
C VAL A 76 82.54 -58.45 -9.76
N ILE A 77 83.56 -57.60 -9.70
CA ILE A 77 84.65 -57.54 -10.67
C ILE A 77 85.88 -58.14 -9.99
N GLU A 78 86.24 -59.38 -10.32
CA GLU A 78 87.33 -60.11 -9.67
C GLU A 78 88.73 -59.65 -10.12
N GLN A 79 88.85 -59.19 -11.37
CA GLN A 79 90.05 -58.58 -11.94
C GLN A 79 89.66 -57.45 -12.89
N THR A 80 90.01 -56.20 -12.57
CA THR A 80 89.66 -55.02 -13.37
C THR A 80 90.49 -54.86 -14.65
N ASN A 81 91.56 -55.65 -14.79
CA ASN A 81 92.54 -55.60 -15.88
C ASN A 81 92.19 -56.54 -17.07
N GLN A 82 91.09 -57.28 -17.00
CA GLN A 82 90.60 -58.15 -18.08
C GLN A 82 89.46 -57.48 -18.87
N GLU A 83 89.28 -57.81 -20.16
CA GLU A 83 88.16 -57.30 -20.97
C GLU A 83 86.82 -57.59 -20.28
N GLY A 84 86.04 -56.54 -20.00
CA GLY A 84 84.78 -56.62 -19.26
C GLY A 84 83.91 -55.38 -19.44
N LEU A 85 82.70 -55.37 -18.85
CA LEU A 85 81.66 -54.34 -19.05
C LEU A 85 82.07 -52.90 -18.71
N PHE A 86 83.14 -52.70 -17.94
CA PHE A 86 83.57 -51.39 -17.41
C PHE A 86 85.02 -51.04 -17.79
N ASP A 87 85.55 -51.65 -18.86
CA ASP A 87 86.94 -51.51 -19.35
C ASP A 87 87.35 -50.06 -19.70
N ARG A 88 86.38 -49.20 -20.02
CA ARG A 88 86.57 -47.79 -20.38
C ARG A 88 86.21 -46.79 -19.27
N ASP A 89 85.87 -47.26 -18.06
CA ASP A 89 85.54 -46.37 -16.94
C ASP A 89 86.78 -45.61 -16.46
N THR A 90 86.71 -44.28 -16.46
CA THR A 90 87.85 -43.41 -16.12
C THR A 90 88.30 -43.58 -14.68
N TYR A 91 87.37 -43.82 -13.74
CA TYR A 91 87.73 -44.03 -12.34
C TYR A 91 88.53 -45.33 -12.18
N ILE A 92 88.08 -46.42 -12.82
CA ILE A 92 88.77 -47.72 -12.76
C ILE A 92 90.15 -47.64 -13.42
N LEU A 93 90.27 -46.94 -14.56
CA LEU A 93 91.54 -46.74 -15.25
C LEU A 93 92.54 -45.92 -14.43
N ASP A 94 92.09 -44.86 -13.76
CA ASP A 94 92.94 -43.97 -12.98
C ASP A 94 93.36 -44.59 -11.64
N ARG A 95 92.44 -45.29 -10.96
CA ARG A 95 92.68 -45.84 -9.62
C ARG A 95 93.23 -47.27 -9.64
N GLN A 96 93.05 -48.01 -10.73
CA GLN A 96 93.45 -49.41 -10.91
C GLN A 96 93.19 -50.31 -9.67
N PRO A 97 91.96 -50.34 -9.12
CA PRO A 97 91.63 -51.29 -8.06
C PRO A 97 91.74 -52.71 -8.60
N GLN A 98 92.24 -53.68 -7.83
CA GLN A 98 92.37 -55.07 -8.33
C GLN A 98 91.02 -55.74 -8.52
N SER A 99 90.09 -55.50 -7.58
CA SER A 99 88.72 -56.01 -7.61
C SER A 99 87.75 -55.00 -7.02
N ILE A 100 86.50 -55.04 -7.48
CA ILE A 100 85.41 -54.16 -7.04
C ILE A 100 84.20 -55.03 -6.69
N LEU A 101 83.57 -54.72 -5.56
CA LEU A 101 82.27 -55.28 -5.17
C LEU A 101 81.28 -54.14 -4.93
N CYS A 102 80.15 -54.18 -5.61
CA CYS A 102 79.08 -53.20 -5.45
C CYS A 102 77.77 -53.95 -5.20
N VAL A 103 77.12 -53.65 -4.07
CA VAL A 103 75.95 -54.39 -3.58
C VAL A 103 74.85 -53.41 -3.19
N PRO A 104 73.61 -53.57 -3.66
CA PRO A 104 72.49 -52.78 -3.22
C PRO A 104 72.02 -53.23 -1.83
N LEU A 105 71.72 -52.28 -0.97
CA LEU A 105 71.10 -52.51 0.32
C LEU A 105 69.58 -52.42 0.14
N ILE A 106 68.90 -53.56 0.17
CA ILE A 106 67.47 -53.65 -0.14
C ILE A 106 66.68 -54.04 1.11
N ASN A 107 65.60 -53.31 1.39
CA ASN A 107 64.57 -53.69 2.35
C ASN A 107 63.20 -53.77 1.64
N LYS A 108 62.47 -54.88 1.82
CA LYS A 108 61.14 -55.10 1.21
C LYS A 108 61.05 -54.78 -0.31
N GLY A 109 62.12 -55.05 -1.06
CA GLY A 109 62.18 -54.80 -2.50
C GLY A 109 62.50 -53.35 -2.90
N GLN A 110 62.73 -52.45 -1.93
CA GLN A 110 63.19 -51.08 -2.18
C GLN A 110 64.66 -50.93 -1.79
N ARG A 111 65.43 -50.25 -2.64
CA ARG A 111 66.83 -49.90 -2.38
C ARG A 111 66.88 -48.79 -1.34
N VAL A 112 67.49 -49.06 -0.21
CA VAL A 112 67.75 -48.10 0.88
C VAL A 112 69.14 -47.44 0.71
N GLY A 113 70.04 -48.10 -0.03
CA GLY A 113 71.38 -47.59 -0.30
C GLY A 113 72.22 -48.54 -1.15
N ILE A 114 73.50 -48.23 -1.34
CA ILE A 114 74.48 -49.04 -2.06
C ILE A 114 75.77 -49.09 -1.26
N LEU A 115 76.37 -50.27 -1.14
CA LEU A 115 77.70 -50.45 -0.59
C LEU A 115 78.68 -50.77 -1.72
N TYR A 116 79.73 -49.96 -1.83
CA TYR A 116 80.76 -50.07 -2.84
C TYR A 116 82.12 -50.31 -2.16
N LEU A 117 82.84 -51.36 -2.55
CA LEU A 117 84.08 -51.83 -1.92
C LEU A 117 85.17 -52.13 -2.95
N GLU A 118 86.43 -51.84 -2.60
CA GLU A 118 87.60 -52.01 -3.46
C GLU A 118 88.75 -52.71 -2.74
N ASN A 119 89.58 -53.46 -3.48
CA ASN A 119 90.78 -54.11 -2.96
C ASN A 119 92.04 -53.94 -3.81
N PHE A 120 93.22 -53.97 -3.18
CA PHE A 120 94.57 -53.90 -3.79
C PHE A 120 95.43 -55.12 -3.32
N PRO A 121 96.57 -55.46 -3.96
CA PRO A 121 96.99 -56.82 -4.35
C PRO A 121 97.34 -57.83 -3.23
N THR A 122 96.41 -58.18 -2.34
CA THR A 122 96.67 -59.19 -1.28
C THR A 122 95.60 -60.28 -1.05
N ALA A 123 94.41 -60.22 -1.65
CA ALA A 123 93.50 -61.37 -1.75
C ALA A 123 92.32 -61.11 -2.74
N PRO A 124 91.96 -62.05 -3.64
CA PRO A 124 90.78 -61.87 -4.50
C PRO A 124 89.47 -62.03 -3.71
N LEU A 125 88.49 -61.15 -3.96
CA LEU A 125 87.11 -61.32 -3.47
C LEU A 125 86.49 -62.55 -4.15
N THR A 126 85.78 -63.40 -3.38
CA THR A 126 85.15 -64.63 -3.89
C THR A 126 83.63 -64.61 -3.67
N THR A 127 82.89 -65.18 -4.61
CA THR A 127 81.42 -65.22 -4.64
C THR A 127 80.79 -65.98 -3.46
N GLN A 128 81.51 -66.94 -2.85
CA GLN A 128 81.03 -67.73 -1.71
C GLN A 128 80.82 -66.91 -0.42
N ARG A 129 81.46 -65.73 -0.28
CA ARG A 129 81.27 -64.87 0.91
C ARG A 129 80.04 -63.96 0.82
N LEU A 130 79.45 -63.79 -0.37
CA LEU A 130 78.33 -62.87 -0.61
C LEU A 130 77.01 -63.29 0.08
N GLU A 131 76.72 -64.60 0.17
CA GLU A 131 75.44 -65.10 0.71
C GLU A 131 75.26 -64.80 2.21
N ILE A 132 76.31 -64.98 3.02
CA ILE A 132 76.27 -64.69 4.47
C ILE A 132 76.12 -63.18 4.71
N LEU A 133 76.69 -62.36 3.82
CA LEU A 133 76.72 -60.91 3.95
C LEU A 133 75.43 -60.25 3.43
N GLN A 134 74.73 -60.87 2.46
CA GLN A 134 73.37 -60.45 2.06
C GLN A 134 72.42 -60.39 3.26
N PHE A 135 72.46 -61.37 4.17
CA PHE A 135 71.61 -61.36 5.37
C PHE A 135 71.91 -60.17 6.28
N LEU A 136 73.19 -59.85 6.50
CA LEU A 136 73.60 -58.70 7.32
C LEU A 136 73.20 -57.37 6.67
N PHE A 137 73.32 -57.26 5.34
CA PHE A 137 72.90 -56.08 4.60
C PHE A 137 71.39 -55.84 4.63
N THR A 138 70.58 -56.90 4.56
CA THR A 138 69.13 -56.79 4.75
C THR A 138 68.78 -56.30 6.16
N GLN A 139 69.44 -56.83 7.21
CA GLN A 139 69.18 -56.40 8.60
C GLN A 139 69.54 -54.92 8.83
N VAL A 140 70.61 -54.44 8.20
CA VAL A 140 70.97 -53.03 8.28
C VAL A 140 70.03 -52.16 7.46
N ALA A 141 69.62 -52.59 6.27
CA ALA A 141 68.61 -51.89 5.48
C ALA A 141 67.29 -51.72 6.24
N ILE A 142 66.84 -52.77 6.98
CA ILE A 142 65.66 -52.69 7.86
C ILE A 142 65.83 -51.65 8.97
N SER A 143 67.00 -51.64 9.61
CA SER A 143 67.26 -50.73 10.74
C SER A 143 67.34 -49.26 10.31
N LEU A 144 67.87 -49.01 9.11
CA LEU A 144 67.94 -47.69 8.49
C LEU A 144 66.54 -47.17 8.16
N ASP A 145 65.73 -47.99 7.48
CA ASP A 145 64.35 -47.69 7.09
C ASP A 145 63.44 -47.41 8.31
N ASN A 146 63.54 -48.25 9.36
CA ASN A 146 62.79 -48.04 10.60
C ASN A 146 63.11 -46.71 11.27
N THR A 147 64.39 -46.31 11.30
CA THR A 147 64.80 -45.06 11.94
C THR A 147 64.23 -43.84 11.19
N GLN A 148 64.13 -43.93 9.86
CA GLN A 148 63.58 -42.87 9.02
C GLN A 148 62.06 -42.73 9.19
N ILE A 149 61.32 -43.86 9.23
CA ILE A 149 59.86 -43.86 9.46
C ILE A 149 59.50 -43.31 10.84
N HIS A 150 60.25 -43.65 11.88
CA HIS A 150 59.99 -43.17 13.24
C HIS A 150 60.07 -41.65 13.36
N HIS A 151 61.05 -41.02 12.72
CA HIS A 151 61.17 -39.57 12.72
C HIS A 151 60.00 -38.88 11.98
N GLN A 152 59.49 -39.47 10.91
CA GLN A 152 58.33 -38.93 10.20
C GLN A 152 57.06 -38.99 11.04
N LEU A 153 56.82 -40.11 11.72
CA LEU A 153 55.65 -40.30 12.57
C LEU A 153 55.59 -39.32 13.76
N GLU A 154 56.75 -39.02 14.38
CA GLU A 154 56.82 -38.03 15.47
C GLU A 154 56.48 -36.62 14.97
N PHE A 155 56.99 -36.23 13.80
CA PHE A 155 56.70 -34.94 13.20
C PHE A 155 55.20 -34.76 12.89
N ASP A 156 54.57 -35.75 12.26
CA ASP A 156 53.14 -35.72 11.91
C ASP A 156 52.25 -35.66 13.17
N ALA A 157 52.64 -36.35 14.25
CA ALA A 157 51.90 -36.37 15.51
C ALA A 157 51.90 -34.99 16.20
N ASP A 158 53.06 -34.31 16.24
CA ASP A 158 53.19 -32.98 16.82
C ASP A 158 52.41 -31.93 16.02
N GLU A 159 52.42 -32.03 14.68
CA GLU A 159 51.63 -31.15 13.82
C GLU A 159 50.13 -31.33 14.06
N SER A 160 49.65 -32.58 14.10
CA SER A 160 48.24 -32.89 14.36
C SER A 160 47.79 -32.42 15.75
N HIS A 161 48.63 -32.60 16.78
CA HIS A 161 48.34 -32.14 18.14
C HIS A 161 48.14 -30.62 18.22
N ASN A 162 49.00 -29.86 17.53
CA ASN A 162 48.90 -28.40 17.46
C ASN A 162 47.62 -27.95 16.73
N GLN A 163 47.27 -28.60 15.61
CA GLN A 163 46.03 -28.32 14.88
C GLN A 163 44.79 -28.61 15.73
N LEU A 164 44.78 -29.74 16.45
CA LEU A 164 43.66 -30.12 17.32
C LEU A 164 43.46 -29.12 18.47
N THR A 165 44.56 -28.66 19.07
CA THR A 165 44.53 -27.67 20.16
C THR A 165 43.94 -26.35 19.67
N GLN A 166 44.39 -25.85 18.52
CA GLN A 166 43.83 -24.64 17.92
C GLN A 166 42.35 -24.78 17.56
N ALA A 167 41.92 -25.94 17.03
CA ALA A 167 40.52 -26.20 16.72
C ALA A 167 39.65 -26.23 17.99
N ASN A 168 40.15 -26.83 19.06
CA ASN A 168 39.44 -26.92 20.34
C ASN A 168 39.25 -25.53 20.98
N ASP A 169 40.28 -24.69 20.97
CA ASP A 169 40.18 -23.30 21.47
C ASP A 169 39.15 -22.46 20.69
N ARG A 170 39.09 -22.65 19.36
CA ARG A 170 38.07 -22.02 18.51
C ARG A 170 36.66 -22.49 18.89
N LEU A 171 36.46 -23.80 19.03
CA LEU A 171 35.16 -24.38 19.40
C LEU A 171 34.68 -23.93 20.78
N GLN A 172 35.57 -23.86 21.77
CA GLN A 172 35.21 -23.37 23.11
C GLN A 172 34.73 -21.91 23.08
N THR A 173 35.38 -21.07 22.28
CA THR A 173 34.98 -19.67 22.08
C THR A 173 33.59 -19.57 21.43
N GLU A 174 33.31 -20.44 20.46
CA GLU A 174 32.03 -20.48 19.75
C GLU A 174 30.89 -21.01 20.63
N ILE A 175 31.14 -22.03 21.45
CA ILE A 175 30.20 -22.55 22.45
C ILE A 175 29.82 -21.46 23.45
N LEU A 176 30.79 -20.71 23.99
CA LEU A 176 30.54 -19.60 24.91
C LEU A 176 29.71 -18.50 24.28
N LYS A 177 29.98 -18.14 23.01
CA LYS A 177 29.15 -17.19 22.25
C LYS A 177 27.72 -17.69 22.10
N ARG A 178 27.54 -18.95 21.71
CA ARG A 178 26.23 -19.54 21.46
C ARG A 178 25.38 -19.64 22.73
N GLN A 179 25.97 -20.11 23.83
CA GLN A 179 25.30 -20.17 25.14
C GLN A 179 24.83 -18.79 25.61
N LYS A 180 25.65 -17.75 25.40
CA LYS A 180 25.29 -16.37 25.75
C LYS A 180 24.14 -15.84 24.90
N SER A 181 24.15 -16.07 23.59
CA SER A 181 23.05 -15.70 22.69
C SER A 181 21.74 -16.43 23.06
N GLU A 182 21.81 -17.72 23.38
CA GLU A 182 20.64 -18.50 23.83
C GLU A 182 20.06 -17.95 25.14
N GLN A 183 20.90 -17.53 26.08
CA GLN A 183 20.45 -16.98 27.35
C GLN A 183 19.75 -15.62 27.19
N ILE A 184 20.24 -14.75 26.30
CA ILE A 184 19.61 -13.47 25.94
C ILE A 184 18.26 -13.71 25.24
N LEU A 185 18.21 -14.65 24.29
CA LEU A 185 16.98 -15.04 23.61
C LEU A 185 15.93 -15.58 24.60
N ARG A 186 16.33 -16.40 25.58
CA ARG A 186 15.42 -16.90 26.61
C ARG A 186 14.83 -15.78 27.47
N SER A 187 15.61 -14.74 27.81
CA SER A 187 15.09 -13.57 28.54
C SER A 187 14.07 -12.76 27.73
N ILE A 188 14.26 -12.64 26.41
CA ILE A 188 13.29 -11.97 25.52
C ILE A 188 12.01 -12.79 25.42
N VAL A 189 12.12 -14.10 25.22
CA VAL A 189 10.97 -14.99 25.08
C VAL A 189 10.17 -15.07 26.39
N ALA A 190 10.82 -15.26 27.54
CA ALA A 190 10.13 -15.41 28.82
C ALA A 190 9.30 -14.18 29.25
N GLY A 191 9.65 -12.98 28.77
CA GLY A 191 8.91 -11.74 29.04
C GLY A 191 7.79 -11.40 28.03
N THR A 192 7.65 -12.15 26.94
CA THR A 192 6.82 -11.76 25.77
C THR A 192 5.70 -12.76 25.42
N VAL A 193 5.55 -13.87 26.15
CA VAL A 193 4.62 -14.96 25.76
C VAL A 193 3.13 -14.62 25.92
N SER A 194 2.74 -13.51 26.57
CA SER A 194 1.32 -13.25 26.88
C SER A 194 0.84 -11.82 26.68
N ALA A 195 1.66 -10.91 26.16
CA ALA A 195 1.30 -9.50 26.01
C ALA A 195 1.22 -9.13 24.54
N THR A 196 0.07 -8.60 24.10
CA THR A 196 -0.20 -8.10 22.75
C THR A 196 -0.48 -6.60 22.81
N GLY A 197 -0.05 -5.83 21.81
CA GLY A 197 -0.26 -4.38 21.78
C GLY A 197 0.64 -3.60 22.74
N VAL A 198 0.11 -2.61 23.47
CA VAL A 198 0.91 -1.72 24.35
C VAL A 198 1.64 -2.48 25.47
N ASP A 199 1.05 -3.54 26.00
CA ASP A 199 1.64 -4.34 27.08
C ASP A 199 2.91 -5.08 26.63
N PHE A 200 3.02 -5.42 25.34
CA PHE A 200 4.23 -6.01 24.77
C PHE A 200 5.41 -5.05 24.91
N PHE A 201 5.23 -3.81 24.46
CA PHE A 201 6.30 -2.80 24.47
C PHE A 201 6.73 -2.46 25.89
N ARG A 202 5.79 -2.38 26.84
CA ARG A 202 6.08 -2.22 28.27
C ARG A 202 6.95 -3.37 28.80
N SER A 203 6.57 -4.63 28.53
CA SER A 203 7.37 -5.77 28.98
C SER A 203 8.76 -5.81 28.31
N LEU A 204 8.83 -5.41 27.04
CA LEU A 204 10.06 -5.36 26.24
C LEU A 204 11.06 -4.35 26.83
N VAL A 205 10.66 -3.09 27.08
CA VAL A 205 11.57 -2.07 27.62
C VAL A 205 12.01 -2.38 29.05
N ARG A 206 11.13 -2.97 29.89
CA ARG A 206 11.52 -3.44 31.23
C ARG A 206 12.55 -4.56 31.16
N SER A 207 12.35 -5.54 30.28
CA SER A 207 13.27 -6.66 30.11
C SER A 207 14.62 -6.20 29.53
N LEU A 208 14.61 -5.19 28.65
CA LEU A 208 15.82 -4.55 28.13
C LEU A 208 16.61 -3.88 29.25
N ALA A 209 15.94 -3.07 30.09
CA ALA A 209 16.59 -2.39 31.22
C ALA A 209 17.28 -3.39 32.16
N GLN A 210 16.59 -4.50 32.46
CA GLN A 210 17.13 -5.58 33.29
C GLN A 210 18.31 -6.32 32.62
N ALA A 211 18.23 -6.58 31.31
CA ALA A 211 19.28 -7.29 30.57
C ALA A 211 20.58 -6.48 30.46
N LEU A 212 20.46 -5.16 30.32
CA LEU A 212 21.60 -4.24 30.24
C LEU A 212 22.06 -3.76 31.63
N GLY A 213 21.23 -3.89 32.66
CA GLY A 213 21.52 -3.39 34.01
C GLY A 213 21.52 -1.86 34.09
N VAL A 214 20.66 -1.22 33.29
CA VAL A 214 20.47 0.24 33.20
C VAL A 214 19.18 0.65 33.90
N ARG A 215 19.14 1.87 34.44
CA ARG A 215 17.99 2.37 35.19
C ARG A 215 16.78 2.70 34.31
N TYR A 216 17.01 3.23 33.11
CA TYR A 216 15.96 3.75 32.24
C TYR A 216 15.97 3.08 30.87
N ALA A 217 14.79 2.79 30.33
CA ALA A 217 14.63 2.30 28.96
C ALA A 217 13.31 2.79 28.39
N PHE A 218 13.31 3.28 27.16
CA PHE A 218 12.08 3.65 26.48
C PHE A 218 12.14 3.28 25.00
N ILE A 219 10.96 3.15 24.44
CA ILE A 219 10.74 2.95 23.01
C ILE A 219 9.88 4.10 22.50
N SER A 220 10.17 4.57 21.30
CA SER A 220 9.41 5.63 20.64
C SER A 220 8.97 5.25 19.25
N GLU A 221 7.94 5.94 18.77
CA GLU A 221 7.55 5.99 17.35
C GLU A 221 7.81 7.39 16.78
N CYS A 222 8.01 7.46 15.47
CA CYS A 222 8.07 8.72 14.73
C CYS A 222 6.67 9.27 14.47
N MET A 223 6.47 10.58 14.68
CA MET A 223 5.16 11.22 14.47
C MET A 223 4.97 11.82 13.08
N ASP A 224 6.07 12.11 12.38
CA ASP A 224 6.08 12.89 11.13
C ASP A 224 6.91 12.19 10.04
N ALA A 225 6.63 12.53 8.78
CA ALA A 225 7.43 12.14 7.62
C ALA A 225 7.80 13.40 6.81
N PRO A 226 9.07 13.87 6.82
CA PRO A 226 10.25 13.27 7.47
C PRO A 226 10.23 13.37 9.01
N PRO A 227 10.92 12.45 9.71
CA PRO A 227 10.86 12.33 11.16
C PRO A 227 11.61 13.48 11.85
N THR A 228 10.86 14.35 12.52
CA THR A 228 11.42 15.45 13.34
C THR A 228 11.10 15.30 14.83
N ARG A 229 10.02 14.58 15.16
CA ARG A 229 9.55 14.37 16.52
C ARG A 229 9.30 12.89 16.81
N GLY A 230 9.50 12.52 18.07
CA GLY A 230 9.21 11.19 18.59
C GLY A 230 8.18 11.23 19.70
N ARG A 231 7.35 10.18 19.77
CA ARG A 231 6.45 9.93 20.91
C ARG A 231 6.87 8.64 21.59
N SER A 232 7.06 8.66 22.90
CA SER A 232 7.37 7.45 23.65
C SER A 232 6.13 6.54 23.73
N PHE A 233 6.30 5.27 23.39
CA PHE A 233 5.25 4.25 23.47
C PHE A 233 5.26 3.51 24.82
N ALA A 234 6.43 3.39 25.44
CA ALA A 234 6.60 2.85 26.79
C ALA A 234 7.91 3.36 27.39
N PHE A 235 7.90 3.72 28.68
CA PHE A 235 9.07 4.23 29.40
C PHE A 235 9.21 3.57 30.77
N TRP A 236 10.29 2.82 30.96
CA TRP A 236 10.69 2.23 32.23
C TRP A 236 11.59 3.19 33.02
N GLN A 237 11.23 3.46 34.27
CA GLN A 237 11.91 4.42 35.16
C GLN A 237 12.72 3.78 36.30
N GLY A 238 12.97 2.48 36.23
CA GLY A 238 13.74 1.72 37.22
C GLY A 238 12.87 0.89 38.15
N ASP A 239 11.77 1.45 38.65
CA ASP A 239 10.82 0.79 39.55
C ASP A 239 9.37 0.74 39.00
N LYS A 240 9.00 1.70 38.16
CA LYS A 240 7.67 1.85 37.56
C LYS A 240 7.73 2.27 36.08
N PHE A 241 6.57 2.25 35.42
CA PHE A 241 6.40 2.88 34.11
C PHE A 241 6.07 4.37 34.27
N GLY A 242 6.74 5.22 33.49
CA GLY A 242 6.45 6.64 33.37
C GLY A 242 5.27 6.93 32.44
N GLU A 243 4.87 8.19 32.37
CA GLU A 243 3.89 8.68 31.39
C GLU A 243 4.51 8.76 29.99
N GLU A 244 3.66 8.75 28.97
CA GLU A 244 4.08 8.96 27.59
C GLU A 244 4.46 10.44 27.38
N PHE A 245 5.55 10.68 26.67
CA PHE A 245 6.07 12.00 26.37
C PHE A 245 6.41 12.14 24.88
N GLU A 246 6.34 13.38 24.40
CA GLU A 246 6.75 13.77 23.04
C GLU A 246 7.99 14.64 23.13
N TYR A 247 8.91 14.48 22.19
CA TYR A 247 10.19 15.19 22.20
C TYR A 247 10.69 15.44 20.78
N ASN A 248 11.58 16.42 20.65
CA ASN A 248 12.19 16.80 19.39
C ASN A 248 13.47 15.99 19.16
N PHE A 249 13.70 15.52 17.94
CA PHE A 249 14.99 14.91 17.61
C PHE A 249 16.07 15.96 17.40
N HIS A 250 15.72 17.12 16.85
CA HIS A 250 16.69 18.09 16.35
C HIS A 250 17.65 18.59 17.43
N GLY A 251 18.95 18.55 17.14
CA GLY A 251 19.99 18.99 18.06
C GLY A 251 20.26 18.04 19.22
N THR A 252 19.58 16.89 19.27
CA THR A 252 19.72 15.89 20.33
C THR A 252 20.47 14.63 19.84
N PRO A 253 20.96 13.78 20.76
CA PRO A 253 21.44 12.43 20.48
C PRO A 253 20.50 11.56 19.64
N CYS A 254 19.19 11.80 19.71
CA CYS A 254 18.19 11.07 18.94
C CYS A 254 18.33 11.33 17.44
N GLU A 255 18.57 12.57 17.01
CA GLU A 255 18.77 12.92 15.59
C GLU A 255 19.93 12.12 14.99
N ARG A 256 21.04 11.93 15.73
CA ARG A 256 22.17 11.11 15.23
C ARG A 256 21.82 9.63 15.05
N ILE A 257 20.95 9.06 15.90
CA ILE A 257 20.47 7.68 15.74
C ILE A 257 19.61 7.57 14.49
N ILE A 258 18.69 8.53 14.30
CA ILE A 258 17.77 8.57 13.17
C ILE A 258 18.52 8.77 11.86
N ASP A 259 19.41 9.77 11.79
CA ASP A 259 20.17 10.11 10.58
C ASP A 259 21.15 9.00 10.18
N SER A 260 21.86 8.42 11.16
CA SER A 260 22.82 7.36 10.88
C SER A 260 22.16 6.01 10.62
N LYS A 261 20.88 5.85 10.95
CA LYS A 261 20.16 4.57 11.01
C LYS A 261 21.00 3.46 11.67
N SER A 262 21.68 3.79 12.77
CA SER A 262 22.60 2.87 13.44
C SER A 262 22.64 3.09 14.95
N TYR A 263 23.17 2.11 15.67
CA TYR A 263 23.43 2.23 17.10
C TYR A 263 24.35 3.42 17.40
N GLN A 264 23.93 4.29 18.34
CA GLN A 264 24.75 5.37 18.87
C GLN A 264 24.80 5.29 20.39
N CYS A 265 25.95 5.63 20.97
CA CYS A 265 26.20 5.58 22.40
C CYS A 265 26.94 6.84 22.85
N PHE A 266 26.39 7.48 23.87
CA PHE A 266 26.85 8.71 24.49
C PHE A 266 27.19 8.36 25.94
N PRO A 267 28.48 8.09 26.24
CA PRO A 267 28.88 7.43 27.46
C PRO A 267 28.72 8.29 28.71
N ALA A 268 28.67 9.62 28.59
CA ALA A 268 28.52 10.54 29.71
C ALA A 268 27.97 11.91 29.24
N GLN A 269 27.61 12.76 30.21
CA GLN A 269 27.21 14.17 30.03
C GLN A 269 25.98 14.37 29.13
N ILE A 270 25.01 13.46 29.19
CA ILE A 270 23.84 13.52 28.31
C ILE A 270 22.97 14.77 28.53
N GLN A 271 22.92 15.31 29.75
CA GLN A 271 22.16 16.51 30.10
C GLN A 271 22.56 17.76 29.29
N ALA A 272 23.82 17.84 28.82
CA ALA A 272 24.26 18.95 27.97
C ALA A 272 23.85 18.79 26.50
N LEU A 273 23.44 17.58 26.10
CA LEU A 273 23.10 17.22 24.73
C LEU A 273 21.58 17.26 24.48
N PHE A 274 20.76 17.44 25.52
CA PHE A 274 19.31 17.67 25.45
C PHE A 274 18.98 19.00 26.13
N PRO A 275 19.07 20.14 25.42
CA PRO A 275 18.90 21.46 26.02
C PRO A 275 17.45 21.77 26.42
N GLU A 276 16.47 21.18 25.73
CA GLU A 276 15.03 21.37 26.04
C GLU A 276 14.61 20.51 27.24
N GLU A 277 15.11 19.27 27.34
CA GLU A 277 14.77 18.30 28.39
C GLU A 277 15.82 18.22 29.52
N LYS A 278 16.61 19.28 29.68
CA LYS A 278 17.75 19.30 30.61
C LYS A 278 17.31 19.10 32.06
N ASP A 279 16.28 19.82 32.49
CA ASP A 279 15.81 19.81 33.88
C ASP A 279 15.24 18.42 34.25
N GLU A 280 14.56 17.76 33.32
CA GLU A 280 14.06 16.40 33.47
C GLU A 280 15.19 15.37 33.59
N LEU A 281 16.21 15.46 32.73
CA LEU A 281 17.36 14.56 32.77
C LEU A 281 18.24 14.78 34.02
N GLU A 282 18.29 16.01 34.54
CA GLU A 282 18.90 16.31 35.85
C GLU A 282 18.11 15.69 36.99
N ALA A 283 16.78 15.79 36.99
CA ALA A 283 15.92 15.15 37.99
C ALA A 283 16.01 13.60 37.95
N MET A 284 16.27 13.03 36.78
CA MET A 284 16.51 11.59 36.60
C MET A 284 17.93 11.15 36.95
N GLU A 285 18.85 12.09 37.23
CA GLU A 285 20.29 11.84 37.41
C GLU A 285 20.94 11.14 36.20
N ALA A 286 20.33 11.26 35.01
CA ALA A 286 20.78 10.54 33.81
C ALA A 286 22.13 11.10 33.33
N GLN A 287 23.13 10.24 33.21
CA GLN A 287 24.47 10.62 32.77
C GLN A 287 24.79 10.11 31.37
N SER A 288 24.25 8.97 30.97
CA SER A 288 24.58 8.28 29.72
C SER A 288 23.33 7.91 28.93
N TYR A 289 23.51 7.68 27.62
CA TYR A 289 22.43 7.35 26.70
C TYR A 289 22.94 6.47 25.56
N ALA A 290 22.18 5.45 25.21
CA ALA A 290 22.42 4.68 24.00
C ALA A 290 21.09 4.35 23.33
N GLY A 291 21.09 4.28 22.01
CA GLY A 291 19.88 3.92 21.27
C GLY A 291 20.17 3.39 19.89
N VAL A 292 19.14 2.79 19.30
CA VAL A 292 19.17 2.10 18.02
C VAL A 292 17.84 2.39 17.30
N PRO A 293 17.84 2.60 15.97
CA PRO A 293 16.61 2.82 15.24
C PRO A 293 15.75 1.55 15.19
N LEU A 294 14.45 1.75 15.10
CA LEU A 294 13.49 0.71 14.75
C LEU A 294 13.21 0.82 13.27
N LEU A 295 13.57 -0.22 12.52
CA LEU A 295 13.45 -0.25 11.07
C LEU A 295 12.47 -1.35 10.64
N THR A 296 11.61 -1.04 9.67
CA THR A 296 10.78 -2.04 8.99
C THR A 296 11.64 -3.06 8.24
N SER A 297 11.01 -4.14 7.79
CA SER A 297 11.62 -5.08 6.84
C SER A 297 12.14 -4.42 5.54
N THR A 298 11.57 -3.28 5.14
CA THR A 298 11.98 -2.46 3.98
C THR A 298 13.08 -1.44 4.28
N GLY A 299 13.44 -1.24 5.55
CA GLY A 299 14.46 -0.26 5.98
C GLY A 299 13.93 1.15 6.27
N ASP A 300 12.60 1.31 6.32
CA ASP A 300 11.92 2.54 6.72
C ASP A 300 11.95 2.70 8.23
N LEU A 301 11.99 3.95 8.69
CA LEU A 301 12.12 4.26 10.11
C LEU A 301 10.75 4.28 10.80
N LEU A 302 10.59 3.44 11.82
CA LEU A 302 9.40 3.41 12.68
C LEU A 302 9.55 4.29 13.92
N GLY A 303 10.78 4.40 14.43
CA GLY A 303 11.08 5.06 15.70
C GLY A 303 12.46 4.68 16.21
N HIS A 304 12.67 4.70 17.54
CA HIS A 304 13.90 4.19 18.12
C HIS A 304 13.68 3.55 19.50
N LEU A 305 14.63 2.69 19.87
CA LEU A 305 14.72 2.08 21.18
C LEU A 305 15.95 2.66 21.88
N ALA A 306 15.76 3.18 23.08
CA ALA A 306 16.80 3.88 23.82
C ALA A 306 16.85 3.50 25.30
N VAL A 307 18.04 3.66 25.88
CA VAL A 307 18.33 3.42 27.29
C VAL A 307 19.14 4.57 27.86
N LEU A 308 18.91 4.85 29.16
CA LEU A 308 19.69 5.82 29.93
C LEU A 308 20.13 5.19 31.26
N ASP A 309 21.23 5.68 31.81
CA ASP A 309 21.68 5.28 33.14
C ASP A 309 22.21 6.47 33.94
N ASP A 310 22.17 6.34 35.26
CA ASP A 310 22.75 7.32 36.21
C ASP A 310 24.26 7.19 36.37
N ARG A 311 24.85 6.22 35.64
CA ARG A 311 26.29 5.99 35.55
C ARG A 311 26.78 6.15 34.11
N PRO A 312 28.08 6.43 33.91
CA PRO A 312 28.66 6.41 32.58
C PRO A 312 28.57 5.02 31.94
N MET A 313 28.21 4.97 30.65
CA MET A 313 28.30 3.74 29.84
C MET A 313 29.75 3.52 29.36
N ALA A 314 30.03 2.29 28.91
CA ALA A 314 31.31 1.89 28.32
C ALA A 314 31.83 2.89 27.27
N SER A 315 33.03 3.44 27.51
CA SER A 315 33.74 4.35 26.60
C SER A 315 34.43 3.60 25.45
N ASP A 316 34.99 4.33 24.48
CA ASP A 316 35.73 3.79 23.33
C ASP A 316 37.11 3.20 23.66
N ASP A 317 37.43 2.98 24.94
CA ASP A 317 38.72 2.40 25.30
C ASP A 317 38.77 0.87 25.08
N ALA A 318 39.98 0.35 24.88
CA ALA A 318 40.21 -1.07 24.63
C ALA A 318 39.77 -1.97 25.80
N ALA A 319 39.63 -1.41 27.01
CA ALA A 319 39.18 -2.14 28.19
C ALA A 319 37.68 -2.40 28.17
N HIS A 320 36.87 -1.48 27.63
CA HIS A 320 35.42 -1.56 27.61
C HIS A 320 34.80 -1.98 26.26
N GLN A 321 35.62 -2.13 25.21
CA GLN A 321 35.15 -2.53 23.87
C GLN A 321 34.24 -3.77 23.87
N LYS A 322 34.62 -4.83 24.60
CA LYS A 322 33.80 -6.06 24.70
C LYS A 322 32.44 -5.84 25.38
N LEU A 323 32.37 -4.92 26.34
CA LEU A 323 31.14 -4.60 27.04
C LEU A 323 30.19 -3.81 26.14
N ARG A 324 30.74 -2.85 25.39
CA ARG A 324 29.97 -2.06 24.42
C ARG A 324 29.42 -2.91 23.27
N GLU A 325 30.21 -3.84 22.74
CA GLU A 325 29.75 -4.79 21.73
C GLU A 325 28.60 -5.66 22.26
N ARG A 326 28.67 -6.12 23.52
CA ARG A 326 27.59 -6.85 24.18
C ARG A 326 26.31 -6.02 24.25
N ASP A 327 26.41 -4.78 24.74
CA ASP A 327 25.26 -3.93 24.99
C ASP A 327 24.58 -3.50 23.68
N ARG A 328 25.40 -3.20 22.66
CA ARG A 328 24.94 -2.98 21.28
C ARG A 328 24.14 -4.18 20.75
N SER A 329 24.69 -5.40 20.83
CA SER A 329 23.98 -6.59 20.35
C SER A 329 22.65 -6.82 21.07
N ILE A 330 22.58 -6.57 22.37
CA ILE A 330 21.33 -6.69 23.13
C ILE A 330 20.30 -5.66 22.63
N LEU A 331 20.69 -4.39 22.52
CA LEU A 331 19.82 -3.32 21.99
C LEU A 331 19.31 -3.65 20.57
N GLU A 332 20.19 -4.06 19.66
CA GLU A 332 19.82 -4.41 18.27
C GLU A 332 18.82 -5.59 18.22
N ILE A 333 18.98 -6.61 19.07
CA ILE A 333 18.05 -7.74 19.13
C ILE A 333 16.66 -7.29 19.62
N PHE A 334 16.62 -6.50 20.70
CA PHE A 334 15.35 -5.98 21.22
C PHE A 334 14.67 -5.03 20.24
N ALA A 335 15.45 -4.22 19.53
CA ALA A 335 14.98 -3.31 18.49
C ALA A 335 14.37 -4.06 17.32
N ALA A 336 15.03 -5.11 16.82
CA ALA A 336 14.46 -5.95 15.76
C ALA A 336 13.12 -6.58 16.17
N ARG A 337 13.01 -7.03 17.43
CA ARG A 337 11.77 -7.61 17.96
C ARG A 337 10.66 -6.57 18.15
N ALA A 338 11.02 -5.37 18.58
CA ALA A 338 10.08 -4.26 18.72
C ALA A 338 9.58 -3.75 17.35
N ALA A 339 10.50 -3.60 16.39
CA ALA A 339 10.17 -3.16 15.04
C ALA A 339 9.22 -4.13 14.34
N ALA A 340 9.46 -5.44 14.46
CA ALA A 340 8.56 -6.46 13.90
C ALA A 340 7.12 -6.38 14.47
N GLU A 341 6.96 -6.11 15.76
CA GLU A 341 5.63 -5.96 16.37
C GLU A 341 4.97 -4.62 16.00
N MET A 342 5.73 -3.53 15.91
CA MET A 342 5.23 -2.24 15.42
C MET A 342 4.75 -2.33 13.97
N GLU A 343 5.54 -2.95 13.08
CA GLU A 343 5.18 -3.18 11.67
C GLU A 343 3.90 -4.02 11.57
N ARG A 344 3.77 -5.07 12.40
CA ARG A 344 2.55 -5.89 12.47
C ARG A 344 1.32 -5.05 12.84
N LEU A 345 1.44 -4.19 13.86
CA LEU A 345 0.33 -3.34 14.32
C LEU A 345 -0.05 -2.26 13.30
N GLN A 346 0.93 -1.69 12.57
CA GLN A 346 0.66 -0.72 11.51
C GLN A 346 -0.11 -1.36 10.35
N VAL A 347 0.32 -2.54 9.88
CA VAL A 347 -0.38 -3.28 8.81
C VAL A 347 -1.81 -3.64 9.23
N GLU A 348 -2.00 -4.07 10.48
CA GLU A 348 -3.32 -4.39 11.03
C GLU A 348 -4.23 -3.16 11.10
N ASP A 349 -3.71 -2.00 11.52
CA ASP A 349 -4.50 -0.77 11.58
C ASP A 349 -4.81 -0.20 10.19
N GLU A 350 -3.85 -0.22 9.26
CA GLU A 350 -4.07 0.19 7.87
C GLU A 350 -5.16 -0.63 7.20
N LEU A 351 -5.13 -1.96 7.39
CA LEU A 351 -6.17 -2.87 6.90
C LEU A 351 -7.53 -2.51 7.50
N ARG A 352 -7.61 -2.39 8.82
CA ARG A 352 -8.84 -2.03 9.54
C ARG A 352 -9.41 -0.68 9.08
N VAL A 353 -8.55 0.32 8.88
CA VAL A 353 -8.95 1.64 8.39
C VAL A 353 -9.45 1.57 6.95
N SER A 354 -8.77 0.81 6.08
CA SER A 354 -9.20 0.60 4.70
C SER A 354 -10.56 -0.11 4.61
N GLU A 355 -10.75 -1.20 5.37
CA GLU A 355 -12.02 -1.92 5.47
C GLU A 355 -13.15 -1.01 5.97
N THR A 356 -12.88 -0.22 7.01
CA THR A 356 -13.86 0.72 7.55
C THR A 356 -14.22 1.80 6.52
N LYS A 357 -13.24 2.33 5.79
CA LYS A 357 -13.48 3.32 4.71
C LYS A 357 -14.35 2.72 3.61
N PHE A 358 -14.02 1.52 3.12
CA PHE A 358 -14.80 0.84 2.10
C PHE A 358 -16.23 0.56 2.58
N ALA A 359 -16.40 -0.04 3.76
CA ALA A 359 -17.71 -0.35 4.32
C ALA A 359 -18.58 0.90 4.51
N THR A 360 -17.97 2.01 4.93
CA THR A 360 -18.65 3.29 5.11
C THR A 360 -19.10 3.86 3.76
N ALA A 361 -18.21 3.91 2.76
CA ALA A 361 -18.53 4.41 1.42
C ALA A 361 -19.62 3.56 0.74
N PHE A 362 -19.51 2.24 0.83
CA PHE A 362 -20.46 1.29 0.25
C PHE A 362 -21.87 1.44 0.85
N ARG A 363 -21.98 1.60 2.17
CA ARG A 363 -23.26 1.76 2.88
C ARG A 363 -23.87 3.16 2.72
N ALA A 364 -23.04 4.20 2.68
CA ALA A 364 -23.51 5.59 2.59
C ALA A 364 -23.89 6.02 1.15
N SER A 365 -23.61 5.19 0.15
CA SER A 365 -23.95 5.50 -1.24
C SER A 365 -25.46 5.77 -1.42
N PRO A 366 -25.86 6.86 -2.09
CA PRO A 366 -27.25 7.14 -2.42
C PRO A 366 -27.80 6.19 -3.50
N ASP A 367 -26.92 5.47 -4.20
CA ASP A 367 -27.26 4.49 -5.23
C ASP A 367 -27.24 3.06 -4.68
N ALA A 368 -28.03 2.20 -5.31
CA ALA A 368 -28.04 0.78 -5.01
C ALA A 368 -26.73 0.16 -5.53
N ILE A 369 -25.97 -0.48 -4.65
CA ILE A 369 -24.73 -1.19 -5.01
C ILE A 369 -24.89 -2.65 -4.64
N ALA A 370 -24.52 -3.53 -5.55
CA ALA A 370 -24.47 -4.97 -5.34
C ALA A 370 -23.21 -5.59 -5.96
N ILE A 371 -22.68 -6.60 -5.29
CA ILE A 371 -21.64 -7.48 -5.80
C ILE A 371 -22.28 -8.86 -5.97
N SER A 372 -22.18 -9.43 -7.16
CA SER A 372 -22.69 -10.76 -7.46
C SER A 372 -21.66 -11.61 -8.19
N ASN A 373 -21.78 -12.92 -8.10
CA ASN A 373 -20.96 -13.83 -8.91
C ASN A 373 -21.23 -13.58 -10.40
N LEU A 374 -20.16 -13.48 -11.21
CA LEU A 374 -20.28 -13.14 -12.62
C LEU A 374 -20.98 -14.24 -13.45
N ASN A 375 -20.87 -15.51 -13.03
CA ASN A 375 -21.35 -16.66 -13.80
C ASN A 375 -22.85 -16.91 -13.61
N ASP A 376 -23.33 -16.89 -12.37
CA ASP A 376 -24.71 -17.27 -12.04
C ASP A 376 -25.56 -16.11 -11.50
N GLY A 377 -24.97 -14.94 -11.26
CA GLY A 377 -25.67 -13.75 -10.77
C GLY A 377 -26.04 -13.82 -9.28
N THR A 378 -25.46 -14.75 -8.52
CA THR A 378 -25.70 -14.89 -7.07
C THR A 378 -25.17 -13.69 -6.31
N TYR A 379 -26.01 -13.02 -5.53
CA TYR A 379 -25.59 -11.87 -4.72
C TYR A 379 -24.67 -12.29 -3.56
N ILE A 380 -23.48 -11.70 -3.52
CA ILE A 380 -22.44 -11.89 -2.49
C ILE A 380 -22.55 -10.78 -1.44
N GLU A 381 -22.65 -9.53 -1.89
CA GLU A 381 -22.71 -8.34 -1.04
C GLU A 381 -23.72 -7.34 -1.63
N ILE A 382 -24.41 -6.61 -0.77
CA ILE A 382 -25.43 -5.65 -1.17
C ILE A 382 -25.49 -4.51 -0.15
N ASN A 383 -25.59 -3.26 -0.59
CA ASN A 383 -25.76 -2.14 0.33
C ASN A 383 -27.24 -1.95 0.74
N ASP A 384 -27.46 -1.20 1.83
CA ASP A 384 -28.81 -1.01 2.36
C ASP A 384 -29.72 -0.27 1.37
N ARG A 385 -29.14 0.57 0.51
CA ARG A 385 -29.87 1.28 -0.52
C ARG A 385 -30.49 0.34 -1.56
N CYS A 386 -29.75 -0.68 -1.98
CA CYS A 386 -30.24 -1.68 -2.92
C CYS A 386 -31.38 -2.51 -2.33
N LEU A 387 -31.29 -2.88 -1.04
CA LEU A 387 -32.37 -3.57 -0.31
C LEU A 387 -33.64 -2.72 -0.26
N GLN A 388 -33.51 -1.43 0.09
CA GLN A 388 -34.64 -0.49 0.12
C GLN A 388 -35.25 -0.29 -1.27
N MET A 389 -34.42 -0.16 -2.30
CA MET A 389 -34.86 0.01 -3.69
C MET A 389 -35.63 -1.22 -4.17
N LEU A 390 -35.14 -2.43 -3.97
CA LEU A 390 -35.80 -3.63 -4.48
C LEU A 390 -36.92 -4.15 -3.56
N GLY A 391 -36.92 -3.78 -2.29
CA GLY A 391 -37.89 -4.21 -1.28
C GLY A 391 -37.63 -5.61 -0.71
N TYR A 392 -36.42 -6.14 -0.87
CA TYR A 392 -35.99 -7.42 -0.29
C TYR A 392 -35.20 -7.21 1.00
N SER A 393 -35.23 -8.20 1.90
CA SER A 393 -34.35 -8.22 3.07
C SER A 393 -33.01 -8.88 2.74
N ARG A 394 -31.94 -8.52 3.46
CA ARG A 394 -30.60 -9.09 3.24
C ARG A 394 -30.60 -10.63 3.28
N ALA A 395 -31.35 -11.22 4.21
CA ALA A 395 -31.45 -12.67 4.37
C ALA A 395 -32.18 -13.38 3.21
N GLU A 396 -33.01 -12.66 2.46
CA GLU A 396 -33.66 -13.18 1.25
C GLU A 396 -32.78 -13.02 0.02
N THR A 397 -31.90 -12.02 0.00
CA THR A 397 -31.09 -11.65 -1.17
C THR A 397 -29.75 -12.37 -1.24
N ILE A 398 -28.98 -12.37 -0.14
CA ILE A 398 -27.63 -12.94 -0.13
C ILE A 398 -27.68 -14.44 -0.41
N GLY A 399 -26.83 -14.91 -1.31
CA GLY A 399 -26.78 -16.30 -1.74
C GLY A 399 -27.90 -16.72 -2.70
N ARG A 400 -28.69 -15.76 -3.22
CA ARG A 400 -29.66 -16.00 -4.31
C ARG A 400 -29.29 -15.24 -5.56
N SER A 401 -29.65 -15.79 -6.72
CA SER A 401 -29.41 -15.13 -8.01
C SER A 401 -30.44 -14.04 -8.29
N ASP A 402 -30.03 -13.08 -9.13
CA ASP A 402 -30.90 -12.06 -9.69
C ASP A 402 -32.13 -12.63 -10.43
N LEU A 403 -31.98 -13.83 -11.02
CA LEU A 403 -33.04 -14.60 -11.64
C LEU A 403 -34.01 -15.23 -10.62
N ASP A 404 -33.50 -15.82 -9.54
CA ASP A 404 -34.33 -16.40 -8.48
C ASP A 404 -35.22 -15.36 -7.79
N LEU A 405 -34.70 -14.13 -7.68
CA LEU A 405 -35.40 -12.98 -7.11
C LEU A 405 -36.28 -12.25 -8.14
N ALA A 406 -36.30 -12.70 -9.39
CA ALA A 406 -37.06 -12.11 -10.50
C ALA A 406 -36.88 -10.59 -10.63
N ILE A 407 -35.65 -10.11 -10.45
CA ILE A 407 -35.29 -8.67 -10.39
C ILE A 407 -35.54 -7.99 -11.73
N TRP A 408 -35.36 -8.71 -12.84
CA TRP A 408 -35.51 -8.16 -14.18
C TRP A 408 -36.97 -8.16 -14.61
N ALA A 409 -37.48 -7.01 -15.06
CA ALA A 409 -38.78 -6.95 -15.73
C ALA A 409 -38.71 -7.62 -17.12
N HIS A 410 -37.59 -7.42 -17.81
CA HIS A 410 -37.32 -7.95 -19.15
C HIS A 410 -35.99 -8.69 -19.21
N LEU A 411 -36.02 -10.03 -19.29
CA LEU A 411 -34.81 -10.87 -19.34
C LEU A 411 -33.88 -10.57 -20.53
N ALA A 412 -34.41 -9.99 -21.62
CA ALA A 412 -33.60 -9.57 -22.77
C ALA A 412 -32.58 -8.46 -22.41
N GLU A 413 -32.90 -7.60 -21.44
CA GLU A 413 -32.00 -6.55 -20.97
C GLU A 413 -30.81 -7.15 -20.22
N ARG A 414 -31.07 -8.13 -19.33
CA ARG A 414 -30.03 -8.91 -18.67
C ARG A 414 -29.07 -9.56 -19.66
N MET A 415 -29.61 -10.20 -20.70
CA MET A 415 -28.79 -10.85 -21.74
C MET A 415 -27.92 -9.84 -22.48
N THR A 416 -28.47 -8.66 -22.76
CA THR A 416 -27.73 -7.57 -23.43
C THR A 416 -26.56 -7.09 -22.58
N ILE A 417 -26.77 -6.94 -21.26
CA ILE A 417 -25.72 -6.56 -20.31
C ILE A 417 -24.65 -7.65 -20.23
N ALA A 418 -25.05 -8.92 -20.13
CA ALA A 418 -24.12 -10.04 -20.10
C ALA A 418 -23.21 -10.07 -21.35
N THR A 419 -23.77 -9.86 -22.54
CA THR A 419 -23.00 -9.78 -23.78
C THR A 419 -22.04 -8.59 -23.79
N GLN A 420 -22.49 -7.40 -23.37
CA GLN A 420 -21.62 -6.22 -23.33
C GLN A 420 -20.49 -6.35 -22.30
N LEU A 421 -20.75 -6.96 -21.15
CA LEU A 421 -19.73 -7.28 -20.16
C LEU A 421 -18.70 -8.27 -20.70
N GLN A 422 -19.15 -9.28 -21.46
CA GLN A 422 -18.25 -10.25 -22.08
C GLN A 422 -17.34 -9.62 -23.15
N ASP A 423 -17.85 -8.64 -23.91
CA ASP A 423 -17.10 -7.97 -24.96
C ASP A 423 -16.16 -6.86 -24.43
N ARG A 424 -16.60 -6.09 -23.42
CA ARG A 424 -15.93 -4.84 -22.99
C ARG A 424 -15.47 -4.83 -21.54
N GLY A 425 -15.87 -5.80 -20.72
CA GLY A 425 -15.61 -5.85 -19.27
C GLY A 425 -16.44 -4.88 -18.43
N THR A 426 -17.13 -3.92 -19.05
CA THR A 426 -17.92 -2.90 -18.36
C THR A 426 -19.13 -2.45 -19.18
N VAL A 427 -20.15 -1.98 -18.47
CA VAL A 427 -21.39 -1.39 -18.98
C VAL A 427 -21.64 -0.13 -18.16
N SER A 428 -22.00 0.97 -18.81
CA SER A 428 -22.24 2.23 -18.12
C SER A 428 -23.56 2.87 -18.56
N ASN A 429 -24.34 3.32 -17.57
CA ASN A 429 -25.55 4.10 -17.74
C ASN A 429 -26.57 3.49 -18.72
N LEU A 430 -26.80 2.18 -18.64
CA LEU A 430 -27.90 1.55 -19.38
C LEU A 430 -29.20 1.70 -18.63
N GLU A 431 -30.21 2.23 -19.32
CA GLU A 431 -31.59 2.22 -18.83
C GLU A 431 -32.15 0.80 -18.93
N VAL A 432 -32.65 0.30 -17.80
CA VAL A 432 -33.22 -1.04 -17.67
C VAL A 432 -34.53 -0.97 -16.87
N TRP A 433 -35.37 -1.99 -17.02
CA TRP A 433 -36.59 -2.13 -16.24
C TRP A 433 -36.43 -3.21 -15.18
N LEU A 434 -36.44 -2.77 -13.93
CA LEU A 434 -36.34 -3.65 -12.77
C LEU A 434 -37.71 -3.84 -12.12
N ARG A 435 -37.81 -4.89 -11.30
CA ARG A 435 -39.02 -5.30 -10.60
C ARG A 435 -38.74 -5.36 -9.11
N ARG A 436 -39.55 -4.65 -8.32
CA ARG A 436 -39.53 -4.74 -6.85
C ARG A 436 -40.19 -6.04 -6.39
N LYS A 437 -39.95 -6.43 -5.13
CA LYS A 437 -40.65 -7.54 -4.47
C LYS A 437 -42.18 -7.41 -4.50
N SER A 438 -42.70 -6.18 -4.49
CA SER A 438 -44.13 -5.89 -4.60
C SER A 438 -44.73 -6.23 -5.98
N GLY A 439 -43.90 -6.46 -6.99
CA GLY A 439 -44.29 -6.64 -8.39
C GLY A 439 -44.30 -5.34 -9.20
N GLU A 440 -44.07 -4.18 -8.58
CA GLU A 440 -43.92 -2.89 -9.25
C GLU A 440 -42.72 -2.91 -10.21
N ILE A 441 -42.94 -2.48 -11.44
CA ILE A 441 -41.89 -2.32 -12.46
C ILE A 441 -41.48 -0.86 -12.52
N PHE A 442 -40.19 -0.59 -12.46
CA PHE A 442 -39.64 0.76 -12.46
C PHE A 442 -38.38 0.87 -13.33
N PRO A 443 -38.11 2.03 -13.93
CA PRO A 443 -36.90 2.25 -14.70
C PRO A 443 -35.72 2.53 -13.76
N ALA A 444 -34.59 1.90 -14.04
CA ALA A 444 -33.33 2.13 -13.34
C ALA A 444 -32.20 2.40 -14.34
N LEU A 445 -31.26 3.24 -13.94
CA LEU A 445 -30.02 3.46 -14.67
C LEU A 445 -28.94 2.56 -14.06
N LEU A 446 -28.46 1.57 -14.81
CA LEU A 446 -27.52 0.55 -14.36
C LEU A 446 -26.15 0.74 -14.99
N SER A 447 -25.12 0.70 -14.16
CA SER A 447 -23.73 0.51 -14.56
C SER A 447 -23.19 -0.75 -13.90
N ALA A 448 -22.37 -1.52 -14.61
CA ALA A 448 -21.80 -2.74 -14.08
C ALA A 448 -20.39 -3.00 -14.62
N GLU A 449 -19.51 -3.54 -13.80
CA GLU A 449 -18.12 -3.84 -14.16
C GLU A 449 -17.71 -5.20 -13.60
N ALA A 450 -17.01 -5.99 -14.42
CA ALA A 450 -16.42 -7.24 -13.97
C ALA A 450 -15.17 -6.96 -13.13
N ILE A 451 -15.13 -7.48 -11.90
CA ILE A 451 -14.04 -7.30 -10.95
C ILE A 451 -13.52 -8.65 -10.48
N ASP A 452 -12.26 -8.69 -10.05
CA ASP A 452 -11.66 -9.85 -9.39
C ASP A 452 -11.65 -9.63 -7.87
N LEU A 453 -12.31 -10.53 -7.14
CA LEU A 453 -12.39 -10.52 -5.68
C LEU A 453 -11.82 -11.85 -5.17
N GLU A 454 -10.63 -11.81 -4.59
CA GLU A 454 -9.93 -12.99 -4.04
C GLU A 454 -9.73 -14.14 -5.07
N GLY A 455 -9.63 -13.82 -6.36
CA GLY A 455 -9.51 -14.80 -7.44
C GLY A 455 -10.84 -15.32 -7.97
N GLU A 456 -11.98 -14.83 -7.45
CA GLU A 456 -13.31 -15.08 -7.99
C GLU A 456 -13.79 -13.92 -8.88
N SER A 457 -14.17 -14.25 -10.11
CA SER A 457 -14.77 -13.29 -11.04
C SER A 457 -16.17 -12.87 -10.57
N CYS A 458 -16.28 -11.62 -10.16
CA CYS A 458 -17.49 -11.00 -9.65
C CYS A 458 -17.95 -9.86 -10.56
N LEU A 459 -19.18 -9.42 -10.36
CA LEU A 459 -19.80 -8.27 -11.00
C LEU A 459 -20.13 -7.23 -9.94
N LEU A 460 -19.57 -6.02 -10.08
CA LEU A 460 -19.99 -4.86 -9.30
C LEU A 460 -21.05 -4.10 -10.10
N ALA A 461 -22.26 -4.00 -9.56
CA ALA A 461 -23.37 -3.30 -10.19
C ALA A 461 -23.81 -2.10 -9.33
N VAL A 462 -24.01 -0.96 -9.99
CA VAL A 462 -24.56 0.27 -9.40
C VAL A 462 -25.83 0.63 -10.17
N ALA A 463 -26.93 0.86 -9.43
CA ALA A 463 -28.22 1.19 -10.00
C ALA A 463 -28.87 2.39 -9.32
N SER A 464 -29.43 3.30 -10.11
CA SER A 464 -30.21 4.44 -9.64
C SER A 464 -31.65 4.34 -10.14
N ASP A 465 -32.63 4.50 -9.24
CA ASP A 465 -34.04 4.59 -9.61
C ASP A 465 -34.33 5.94 -10.29
N ILE A 466 -34.74 5.91 -11.57
CA ILE A 466 -34.98 7.12 -12.37
C ILE A 466 -36.47 7.41 -12.59
N THR A 467 -37.36 6.81 -11.79
CA THR A 467 -38.82 6.97 -11.92
C THR A 467 -39.24 8.43 -11.90
N LEU A 468 -38.77 9.21 -10.93
CA LEU A 468 -39.11 10.64 -10.78
C LEU A 468 -38.61 11.46 -11.97
N LEU A 469 -37.42 11.14 -12.48
CA LEU A 469 -36.83 11.82 -13.64
C LEU A 469 -37.70 11.59 -14.89
N LYS A 470 -38.06 10.34 -15.17
CA LYS A 470 -38.93 9.98 -16.31
C LYS A 470 -40.31 10.63 -16.22
N GLN A 471 -40.89 10.72 -15.02
CA GLN A 471 -42.17 11.39 -14.81
C GLN A 471 -42.08 12.90 -15.10
N ALA A 472 -41.01 13.55 -14.66
CA ALA A 472 -40.76 14.97 -14.93
C ALA A 472 -40.56 15.24 -16.43
N GLU A 473 -39.73 14.44 -17.11
CA GLU A 473 -39.51 14.54 -18.56
C GLU A 473 -40.82 14.40 -19.35
N THR A 474 -41.63 13.39 -19.01
CA THR A 474 -42.91 13.15 -19.69
C THR A 474 -43.90 14.30 -19.47
N ALA A 475 -43.92 14.89 -18.27
CA ALA A 475 -44.78 16.03 -17.97
C ALA A 475 -44.40 17.26 -18.79
N VAL A 476 -43.10 17.54 -18.94
CA VAL A 476 -42.60 18.65 -19.75
C VAL A 476 -42.93 18.46 -21.23
N LEU A 477 -42.68 17.25 -21.78
CA LEU A 477 -42.97 16.95 -23.18
C LEU A 477 -44.46 17.12 -23.52
N ARG A 478 -45.36 16.59 -22.68
CA ARG A 478 -46.81 16.77 -22.87
C ARG A 478 -47.24 18.23 -22.87
N LEU A 479 -46.63 19.06 -22.03
CA LEU A 479 -46.93 20.49 -21.99
C LEU A 479 -46.43 21.21 -23.25
N ALA A 480 -45.27 20.83 -23.78
CA ALA A 480 -44.75 21.39 -25.03
C ALA A 480 -45.65 21.05 -26.23
N GLU A 481 -46.08 19.78 -26.34
CA GLU A 481 -47.00 19.32 -27.40
C GLU A 481 -48.35 20.06 -27.36
N ILE A 482 -48.95 20.19 -26.17
CA ILE A 482 -50.17 20.98 -25.98
C ILE A 482 -49.93 22.46 -26.33
N GLY A 483 -48.76 23.00 -25.98
CA GLY A 483 -48.31 24.34 -26.33
C GLY A 483 -48.34 24.64 -27.83
N GLU A 484 -47.75 23.75 -28.62
CA GLU A 484 -47.64 23.89 -30.06
C GLU A 484 -49.02 23.74 -30.75
N LEU A 485 -49.79 22.72 -30.38
CA LEU A 485 -51.15 22.52 -30.90
C LEU A 485 -52.06 23.70 -30.59
N ALA A 486 -52.02 24.22 -29.35
CA ALA A 486 -52.81 25.38 -28.96
C ALA A 486 -52.43 26.63 -29.75
N ALA A 487 -51.13 26.84 -30.04
CA ALA A 487 -50.68 27.98 -30.83
C ALA A 487 -51.23 27.95 -32.26
N THR A 488 -51.18 26.78 -32.91
CA THR A 488 -51.72 26.58 -34.26
C THR A 488 -53.23 26.80 -34.31
N ILE A 489 -53.99 26.17 -33.40
CA ILE A 489 -55.45 26.33 -33.33
C ILE A 489 -55.84 27.78 -33.08
N VAL A 490 -55.17 28.47 -32.14
CA VAL A 490 -55.44 29.88 -31.85
C VAL A 490 -55.21 30.75 -33.08
N HIS A 491 -54.14 30.50 -33.84
CA HIS A 491 -53.87 31.24 -35.07
C HIS A 491 -54.96 31.02 -36.14
N GLU A 492 -55.36 29.77 -36.36
CA GLU A 492 -56.39 29.44 -37.35
C GLU A 492 -57.78 29.98 -37.00
N VAL A 493 -58.17 29.98 -35.72
CA VAL A 493 -59.48 30.54 -35.27
C VAL A 493 -59.45 32.07 -35.21
N ARG A 494 -58.31 32.68 -34.88
CA ARG A 494 -58.17 34.13 -34.82
C ARG A 494 -58.43 34.79 -36.18
N ASN A 495 -58.04 34.14 -37.28
CA ASN A 495 -58.21 34.67 -38.63
C ASN A 495 -59.69 34.92 -39.01
N PRO A 496 -60.59 33.91 -39.03
CA PRO A 496 -62.00 34.12 -39.34
C PRO A 496 -62.68 35.03 -38.30
N LEU A 497 -62.29 34.94 -37.02
CA LEU A 497 -62.84 35.80 -35.97
C LEU A 497 -62.50 37.28 -36.22
N THR A 498 -61.27 37.58 -36.63
CA THR A 498 -60.85 38.94 -36.98
C THR A 498 -61.66 39.48 -38.16
N THR A 499 -61.91 38.65 -39.18
CA THR A 499 -62.78 39.02 -40.31
C THR A 499 -64.22 39.32 -39.85
N ILE A 500 -64.79 38.48 -38.97
CA ILE A 500 -66.12 38.71 -38.38
C ILE A 500 -66.14 40.04 -37.61
N MET A 501 -65.16 40.27 -36.74
CA MET A 501 -65.03 41.51 -35.97
C MET A 501 -64.93 42.75 -36.87
N MET A 502 -64.17 42.69 -37.97
CA MET A 502 -64.07 43.78 -38.94
C MET A 502 -65.43 44.12 -39.56
N GLY A 503 -66.20 43.10 -39.97
CA GLY A 503 -67.55 43.27 -40.50
C GLY A 503 -68.51 43.88 -39.49
N LEU A 504 -68.56 43.33 -38.27
CA LEU A 504 -69.38 43.85 -37.17
C LEU A 504 -69.00 45.31 -36.83
N THR A 505 -67.71 45.62 -36.76
CA THR A 505 -67.24 46.99 -36.48
C THR A 505 -67.61 47.96 -37.60
N ALA A 506 -67.64 47.51 -38.87
CA ALA A 506 -68.10 48.34 -39.98
C ALA A 506 -69.59 48.67 -39.88
N PHE A 507 -70.43 47.71 -39.46
CA PHE A 507 -71.86 47.93 -39.24
C PHE A 507 -72.15 48.97 -38.15
N LYS A 508 -71.24 49.18 -37.20
CA LYS A 508 -71.36 50.21 -36.14
C LYS A 508 -71.37 51.64 -36.70
N LYS A 509 -70.88 51.84 -37.93
CA LYS A 509 -70.87 53.15 -38.61
C LYS A 509 -72.12 53.42 -39.45
N LEU A 510 -73.02 52.44 -39.58
CA LEU A 510 -74.28 52.59 -40.32
C LEU A 510 -75.40 52.99 -39.35
N GLU A 511 -76.36 53.75 -39.84
CA GLU A 511 -77.63 53.98 -39.12
C GLU A 511 -78.48 52.71 -39.23
N LEU A 512 -78.61 52.00 -38.11
CA LEU A 512 -79.41 50.78 -37.97
C LEU A 512 -80.56 51.04 -36.98
N ASP A 513 -81.71 50.39 -37.21
CA ASP A 513 -82.82 50.38 -36.23
C ASP A 513 -82.36 49.81 -34.88
N ASP A 514 -82.98 50.26 -33.79
CA ASP A 514 -82.62 49.90 -32.41
C ASP A 514 -82.45 48.38 -32.18
N ARG A 515 -83.32 47.56 -32.77
CA ARG A 515 -83.25 46.09 -32.67
C ARG A 515 -81.96 45.53 -33.30
N PHE A 516 -81.53 46.07 -34.44
CA PHE A 516 -80.31 45.62 -35.10
C PHE A 516 -79.06 46.17 -34.41
N GLN A 517 -79.14 47.34 -33.76
CA GLN A 517 -78.06 47.83 -32.90
C GLN A 517 -77.83 46.93 -31.69
N GLU A 518 -78.90 46.44 -31.06
CA GLU A 518 -78.80 45.51 -29.93
C GLU A 518 -78.15 44.17 -30.35
N TYR A 519 -78.60 43.58 -31.47
CA TYR A 519 -77.97 42.36 -32.00
C TYR A 519 -76.50 42.57 -32.41
N LEU A 520 -76.17 43.74 -32.95
CA LEU A 520 -74.80 44.09 -33.30
C LEU A 520 -73.92 44.21 -32.04
N ALA A 521 -74.40 44.86 -31.00
CA ALA A 521 -73.70 44.98 -29.72
C ALA A 521 -73.42 43.60 -29.12
N LEU A 522 -74.43 42.73 -29.05
CA LEU A 522 -74.28 41.35 -28.56
C LEU A 522 -73.25 40.54 -29.37
N SER A 523 -73.25 40.70 -30.70
CA SER A 523 -72.33 39.99 -31.59
C SER A 523 -70.88 40.46 -31.42
N ILE A 524 -70.66 41.76 -31.25
CA ILE A 524 -69.34 42.33 -30.98
C ILE A 524 -68.83 41.86 -29.62
N ASP A 525 -69.67 41.91 -28.59
CA ASP A 525 -69.29 41.48 -27.24
C ASP A 525 -68.90 40.00 -27.20
N GLU A 526 -69.61 39.14 -27.92
CA GLU A 526 -69.27 37.71 -28.01
C GLU A 526 -68.01 37.47 -28.84
N ALA A 527 -67.79 38.21 -29.94
CA ALA A 527 -66.56 38.10 -30.72
C ALA A 527 -65.33 38.54 -29.91
N ASP A 528 -65.43 39.64 -29.16
CA ASP A 528 -64.40 40.12 -28.24
C ASP A 528 -64.15 39.12 -27.11
N ARG A 529 -65.21 38.47 -26.61
CA ARG A 529 -65.10 37.40 -25.61
C ARG A 529 -64.32 36.20 -26.15
N LEU A 530 -64.63 35.72 -27.36
CA LEU A 530 -63.90 34.65 -28.01
C LEU A 530 -62.43 35.02 -28.23
N GLN A 531 -62.15 36.26 -28.64
CA GLN A 531 -60.78 36.74 -28.84
C GLN A 531 -59.97 36.72 -27.53
N ARG A 532 -60.58 37.15 -26.41
CA ARG A 532 -59.97 37.05 -25.08
C ARG A 532 -59.70 35.60 -24.67
N LEU A 533 -60.63 34.69 -24.92
CA LEU A 533 -60.48 33.27 -24.59
C LEU A 533 -59.33 32.62 -25.37
N LEU A 534 -59.22 32.89 -26.68
CA LEU A 534 -58.12 32.41 -27.51
C LEU A 534 -56.76 32.90 -27.00
N ASN A 535 -56.67 34.17 -26.60
CA ASN A 535 -55.45 34.72 -26.01
C ASN A 535 -55.09 34.07 -24.68
N GLN A 536 -56.09 33.76 -23.82
CA GLN A 536 -55.86 33.05 -22.56
C GLN A 536 -55.37 31.62 -22.77
N ILE A 537 -55.92 30.89 -23.75
CA ILE A 537 -55.45 29.54 -24.12
C ILE A 537 -53.97 29.60 -24.52
N LEU A 538 -53.60 30.57 -25.37
CA LEU A 538 -52.23 30.73 -25.82
C LEU A 538 -51.26 31.05 -24.68
N LEU A 539 -51.67 31.96 -23.78
CA LEU A 539 -50.89 32.36 -22.62
C LEU A 539 -50.73 31.22 -21.62
N TYR A 540 -51.74 30.36 -21.48
CA TYR A 540 -51.60 29.14 -20.71
C TYR A 540 -50.64 28.20 -21.43
N ALA A 541 -50.85 27.85 -22.69
CA ALA A 541 -50.13 26.76 -23.34
C ALA A 541 -48.61 27.03 -23.54
N LYS A 542 -48.19 28.29 -23.75
CA LYS A 542 -46.77 28.62 -23.98
C LYS A 542 -45.88 28.49 -22.72
N PRO A 543 -44.61 28.09 -22.87
CA PRO A 543 -43.60 28.21 -21.81
C PRO A 543 -43.52 29.64 -21.27
N GLN A 544 -43.41 29.78 -19.95
CA GLN A 544 -43.30 31.10 -19.31
C GLN A 544 -41.83 31.51 -19.23
N THR A 545 -41.27 31.96 -20.36
CA THR A 545 -39.97 32.65 -20.36
C THR A 545 -40.14 34.02 -19.75
N LEU A 546 -39.35 34.36 -18.74
CA LEU A 546 -39.45 35.63 -18.01
C LEU A 546 -38.39 36.63 -18.47
N ASP A 547 -38.82 37.86 -18.73
CA ASP A 547 -37.92 39.01 -18.88
C ASP A 547 -37.89 39.79 -17.56
N ARG A 548 -37.06 39.32 -16.62
CA ARG A 548 -37.06 39.85 -15.24
C ARG A 548 -36.39 41.22 -15.17
N SER A 549 -37.06 42.16 -14.50
CA SER A 549 -36.56 43.49 -14.19
C SER A 549 -36.82 43.85 -12.73
N GLU A 550 -36.06 44.80 -12.21
CA GLU A 550 -36.31 45.34 -10.87
C GLU A 550 -37.60 46.17 -10.88
N LEU A 551 -38.50 45.87 -9.94
CA LEU A 551 -39.81 46.51 -9.84
C LEU A 551 -40.13 46.87 -8.39
N GLU A 552 -40.44 48.15 -8.16
CA GLU A 552 -40.89 48.65 -6.86
C GLU A 552 -42.40 48.39 -6.68
N LEU A 553 -42.74 47.59 -5.68
CA LEU A 553 -44.09 47.03 -5.53
C LEU A 553 -45.17 48.05 -5.17
N ASN A 554 -44.87 49.03 -4.30
CA ASN A 554 -45.89 49.96 -3.83
C ASN A 554 -46.40 50.85 -4.97
N SER A 555 -45.48 51.42 -5.74
CA SER A 555 -45.78 52.28 -6.89
C SER A 555 -46.48 51.49 -8.01
N PHE A 556 -46.00 50.29 -8.31
CA PHE A 556 -46.57 49.46 -9.37
C PHE A 556 -48.00 48.99 -9.08
N ILE A 557 -48.27 48.51 -7.85
CA ILE A 557 -49.63 48.11 -7.46
C ILE A 557 -50.56 49.33 -7.46
N SER A 558 -50.09 50.49 -6.98
CA SER A 558 -50.87 51.74 -7.02
C SER A 558 -51.23 52.16 -8.44
N GLU A 559 -50.29 52.08 -9.39
CA GLU A 559 -50.50 52.37 -10.82
C GLU A 559 -51.62 51.48 -11.40
N ILE A 560 -51.57 50.18 -11.13
CA ILE A 560 -52.55 49.21 -11.63
C ILE A 560 -53.93 49.46 -11.00
N LEU A 561 -53.99 49.67 -9.69
CA LEU A 561 -55.26 49.89 -8.98
C LEU A 561 -55.95 51.18 -9.44
N ASN A 562 -55.20 52.26 -9.68
CA ASN A 562 -55.77 53.50 -10.25
C ASN A 562 -56.42 53.26 -11.61
N THR A 563 -55.81 52.43 -12.44
CA THR A 563 -56.40 52.04 -13.74
C THR A 563 -57.67 51.21 -13.53
N LEU A 564 -57.60 50.20 -12.65
CA LEU A 564 -58.72 49.27 -12.42
C LEU A 564 -59.92 49.91 -11.72
N GLN A 565 -59.75 50.95 -10.90
CA GLN A 565 -60.87 51.66 -10.26
C GLN A 565 -61.88 52.24 -11.27
N THR A 566 -61.42 52.53 -12.49
CA THR A 566 -62.29 53.05 -13.57
C THR A 566 -62.89 51.95 -14.45
N ALA A 567 -62.51 50.68 -14.24
CA ALA A 567 -63.01 49.56 -15.03
C ALA A 567 -64.46 49.20 -14.64
N PRO A 568 -65.33 48.80 -15.59
CA PRO A 568 -66.73 48.49 -15.31
C PRO A 568 -66.96 47.50 -14.16
N VAL A 569 -66.08 46.51 -14.01
CA VAL A 569 -66.16 45.46 -12.98
C VAL A 569 -65.95 46.00 -11.55
N ALA A 570 -65.25 47.12 -11.41
CA ALA A 570 -64.88 47.75 -10.14
C ALA A 570 -65.74 48.98 -9.79
N ILE A 571 -66.63 49.44 -10.68
CA ILE A 571 -67.50 50.60 -10.43
C ILE A 571 -68.33 50.35 -9.16
N GLY A 572 -68.21 51.27 -8.21
CA GLY A 572 -68.91 51.20 -6.92
C GLY A 572 -68.35 50.19 -5.93
N LYS A 573 -67.15 49.63 -6.16
CA LYS A 573 -66.46 48.68 -5.26
C LYS A 573 -65.13 49.28 -4.81
N PRO A 574 -64.99 49.72 -3.55
CA PRO A 574 -63.76 50.38 -3.08
C PRO A 574 -62.54 49.45 -3.18
N LEU A 575 -61.48 49.89 -3.87
CA LEU A 575 -60.18 49.21 -3.90
C LEU A 575 -59.25 49.85 -2.88
N ASN A 576 -59.06 49.18 -1.73
CA ASN A 576 -58.24 49.66 -0.63
C ASN A 576 -56.83 49.07 -0.73
N PHE A 577 -55.82 49.91 -0.90
CA PHE A 577 -54.42 49.47 -0.93
C PHE A 577 -53.70 49.80 0.38
N VAL A 578 -53.14 48.79 1.02
CA VAL A 578 -52.29 48.89 2.20
C VAL A 578 -50.85 48.62 1.80
N ALA A 579 -50.15 49.71 1.46
CA ALA A 579 -48.74 49.70 1.08
C ALA A 579 -47.81 49.36 2.25
N MET A 580 -46.62 48.82 1.95
CA MET A 580 -45.55 48.69 2.94
C MET A 580 -44.98 50.06 3.31
N ARG A 581 -44.55 50.24 4.56
CA ARG A 581 -43.96 51.51 5.03
C ARG A 581 -42.65 51.86 4.32
N SER A 582 -41.88 50.85 3.93
CA SER A 582 -40.64 51.00 3.17
C SER A 582 -40.85 50.54 1.73
N PRO A 583 -40.17 51.15 0.73
CA PRO A 583 -40.17 50.65 -0.65
C PRO A 583 -39.69 49.20 -0.70
N VAL A 584 -40.34 48.38 -1.53
CA VAL A 584 -39.99 46.95 -1.67
C VAL A 584 -39.74 46.66 -3.14
N ASN A 585 -38.50 46.32 -3.48
CA ASN A 585 -38.12 45.92 -4.83
C ASN A 585 -38.12 44.39 -4.95
N ILE A 586 -38.65 43.90 -6.07
CA ILE A 586 -38.63 42.48 -6.44
C ILE A 586 -38.11 42.32 -7.88
N SER A 587 -37.55 41.16 -8.20
CA SER A 587 -37.13 40.82 -9.57
C SER A 587 -38.24 40.03 -10.26
N VAL A 588 -38.99 40.69 -11.13
CA VAL A 588 -40.13 40.08 -11.85
C VAL A 588 -40.22 40.57 -13.29
N ASP A 589 -40.89 39.80 -14.12
CA ASP A 589 -41.37 40.25 -15.42
C ASP A 589 -42.58 41.18 -15.22
N ARG A 590 -42.38 42.46 -15.54
CA ARG A 590 -43.36 43.53 -15.28
C ARG A 590 -44.72 43.25 -15.92
N ASP A 591 -44.74 42.79 -17.17
CA ASP A 591 -45.98 42.59 -17.92
C ASP A 591 -46.74 41.35 -17.45
N LYS A 592 -46.02 40.26 -17.17
CA LYS A 592 -46.63 39.05 -16.61
C LYS A 592 -47.14 39.30 -15.18
N PHE A 593 -46.40 40.06 -14.39
CA PHE A 593 -46.83 40.39 -13.03
C PHE A 593 -48.03 41.34 -13.01
N LYS A 594 -48.08 42.31 -13.95
CA LYS A 594 -49.29 43.11 -14.21
C LYS A 594 -50.51 42.23 -14.48
N GLN A 595 -50.34 41.19 -15.30
CA GLN A 595 -51.40 40.24 -15.62
C GLN A 595 -51.89 39.47 -14.38
N VAL A 596 -50.97 39.07 -13.48
CA VAL A 596 -51.34 38.43 -12.21
C VAL A 596 -52.26 39.33 -11.39
N LEU A 597 -51.87 40.59 -11.19
CA LEU A 597 -52.64 41.54 -10.39
C LEU A 597 -54.00 41.84 -11.01
N ILE A 598 -54.07 42.07 -12.33
CA ILE A 598 -55.34 42.33 -13.03
C ILE A 598 -56.29 41.14 -12.87
N ASN A 599 -55.81 39.90 -13.05
CA ASN A 599 -56.65 38.71 -12.92
C ASN A 599 -57.18 38.53 -11.49
N LEU A 600 -56.32 38.71 -10.48
CA LEU A 600 -56.71 38.54 -9.08
C LEU A 600 -57.68 39.63 -8.61
N VAL A 601 -57.42 40.89 -8.93
CA VAL A 601 -58.30 42.01 -8.55
C VAL A 601 -59.63 41.94 -9.29
N THR A 602 -59.63 41.59 -10.58
CA THR A 602 -60.88 41.40 -11.34
C THR A 602 -61.72 40.27 -10.74
N ASN A 603 -61.10 39.13 -10.40
CA ASN A 603 -61.78 38.01 -9.75
C ASN A 603 -62.40 38.42 -8.40
N ALA A 604 -61.69 39.23 -7.62
CA ALA A 604 -62.17 39.78 -6.35
C ALA A 604 -63.37 40.73 -6.55
N CYS A 605 -63.29 41.64 -7.55
CA CYS A 605 -64.38 42.52 -7.93
C CYS A 605 -65.64 41.74 -8.32
N GLU A 606 -65.51 40.70 -9.14
CA GLU A 606 -66.65 39.88 -9.56
C GLU A 606 -67.29 39.08 -8.42
N ALA A 607 -66.58 38.87 -7.31
CA ALA A 607 -67.04 38.05 -6.19
C ALA A 607 -67.79 38.85 -5.12
N VAL A 608 -67.89 40.17 -5.25
CA VAL A 608 -68.50 41.07 -4.24
C VAL A 608 -69.57 41.98 -4.82
N SER A 609 -70.46 42.48 -3.96
CA SER A 609 -71.54 43.40 -4.34
C SER A 609 -71.05 44.84 -4.41
N VAL A 610 -71.85 45.73 -5.00
CA VAL A 610 -71.57 47.18 -4.98
C VAL A 610 -71.55 47.67 -3.52
N GLY A 611 -70.50 48.40 -3.15
CA GLY A 611 -70.24 48.90 -1.79
C GLY A 611 -69.26 48.05 -0.99
N ASP A 612 -69.05 46.78 -1.34
CA ASP A 612 -68.13 45.90 -0.63
C ASP A 612 -66.67 46.22 -0.98
N PRO A 613 -65.79 46.41 0.03
CA PRO A 613 -64.39 46.74 -0.22
C PRO A 613 -63.56 45.51 -0.60
N ILE A 614 -62.55 45.74 -1.43
CA ILE A 614 -61.50 44.77 -1.74
C ILE A 614 -60.19 45.33 -1.20
N THR A 615 -59.50 44.56 -0.38
CA THR A 615 -58.26 45.00 0.27
C THR A 615 -57.07 44.31 -0.36
N ILE A 616 -56.12 45.10 -0.86
CA ILE A 616 -54.83 44.63 -1.35
C ILE A 616 -53.78 45.03 -0.33
N GLN A 617 -53.05 44.07 0.21
CA GLN A 617 -52.03 44.30 1.23
C GLN A 617 -50.72 43.61 0.87
N ILE A 618 -49.61 44.30 1.12
CA ILE A 618 -48.26 43.71 1.05
C ILE A 618 -47.79 43.41 2.47
N ARG A 619 -47.23 42.22 2.69
CA ARG A 619 -46.60 41.79 3.94
C ARG A 619 -45.27 41.11 3.67
N GLU A 620 -44.34 41.21 4.59
CA GLU A 620 -43.16 40.35 4.62
C GLU A 620 -43.46 39.10 5.45
N SER A 621 -43.11 37.93 4.93
CA SER A 621 -43.18 36.66 5.65
C SER A 621 -41.94 36.44 6.50
N GLU A 622 -42.07 35.68 7.58
CA GLU A 622 -40.96 35.22 8.44
C GLU A 622 -39.84 34.49 7.63
N SER A 623 -40.17 33.98 6.44
CA SER A 623 -39.28 33.27 5.52
C SER A 623 -38.56 34.16 4.49
N ARG A 624 -38.42 35.48 4.71
CA ARG A 624 -37.83 36.44 3.74
C ARG A 624 -38.49 36.39 2.36
N ARG A 625 -39.82 36.23 2.33
CA ARG A 625 -40.65 36.30 1.12
C ARG A 625 -41.59 37.49 1.21
N ILE A 626 -41.91 38.10 0.08
CA ILE A 626 -42.96 39.11 -0.01
C ILE A 626 -44.28 38.43 -0.31
N CYS A 627 -45.30 38.72 0.50
CA CYS A 627 -46.66 38.25 0.36
C CYS A 627 -47.57 39.39 -0.09
N ILE A 628 -48.29 39.16 -1.17
CA ILE A 628 -49.28 40.10 -1.72
C ILE A 628 -50.64 39.44 -1.58
N GLN A 629 -51.47 40.01 -0.72
CA GLN A 629 -52.76 39.46 -0.33
C GLN A 629 -53.89 40.29 -0.94
N ILE A 630 -54.81 39.63 -1.64
CA ILE A 630 -56.04 40.23 -2.15
C ILE A 630 -57.19 39.60 -1.37
N HIS A 631 -57.88 40.41 -0.58
CA HIS A 631 -59.00 40.01 0.27
C HIS A 631 -60.31 40.61 -0.21
N ASN A 632 -61.36 39.79 -0.22
CA ASN A 632 -62.72 40.21 -0.57
C ASN A 632 -63.78 39.49 0.28
N GLY A 633 -64.83 40.20 0.70
CA GLY A 633 -65.89 39.69 1.60
C GLY A 633 -67.00 38.86 0.94
N GLY A 634 -66.75 38.28 -0.25
CA GLY A 634 -67.76 37.55 -1.03
C GLY A 634 -68.20 36.21 -0.39
N MET A 635 -69.09 35.48 -1.08
CA MET A 635 -69.51 34.14 -0.63
C MET A 635 -68.30 33.21 -0.47
N PRO A 636 -68.24 32.42 0.62
CA PRO A 636 -67.12 31.52 0.85
C PRO A 636 -67.06 30.44 -0.23
N ILE A 637 -65.84 30.09 -0.61
CA ILE A 637 -65.58 29.01 -1.56
C ILE A 637 -65.56 27.70 -0.78
N PRO A 638 -66.38 26.69 -1.16
CA PRO A 638 -66.35 25.37 -0.53
C PRO A 638 -64.96 24.74 -0.53
N THR A 639 -64.57 24.10 0.58
CA THR A 639 -63.22 23.56 0.80
C THR A 639 -62.82 22.49 -0.21
N ASP A 640 -63.78 21.73 -0.73
CA ASP A 640 -63.61 20.72 -1.79
C ASP A 640 -63.31 21.31 -3.17
N LEU A 641 -63.68 22.58 -3.39
CA LEU A 641 -63.42 23.30 -4.64
C LEU A 641 -62.08 24.03 -4.64
N LEU A 642 -61.51 24.36 -3.47
CA LEU A 642 -60.23 25.09 -3.36
C LEU A 642 -59.08 24.48 -4.18
N PRO A 643 -58.81 23.15 -4.13
CA PRO A 643 -57.74 22.54 -4.93
C PRO A 643 -58.01 22.57 -6.45
N GLN A 644 -59.26 22.78 -6.85
CA GLN A 644 -59.68 22.78 -8.25
C GLN A 644 -59.62 24.16 -8.90
N LEU A 645 -59.63 25.25 -8.11
CA LEU A 645 -59.64 26.64 -8.61
C LEU A 645 -58.46 26.98 -9.54
N THR A 646 -57.33 26.31 -9.37
CA THR A 646 -56.12 26.53 -10.18
C THR A 646 -56.00 25.55 -11.36
N LYS A 647 -56.94 24.60 -11.51
CA LYS A 647 -56.99 23.70 -12.66
C LYS A 647 -57.52 24.48 -13.88
N PRO A 648 -56.95 24.28 -15.08
CA PRO A 648 -57.42 24.95 -16.28
C PRO A 648 -58.88 24.56 -16.59
N PHE A 649 -59.65 25.53 -17.09
CA PHE A 649 -61.07 25.41 -17.46
C PHE A 649 -62.05 25.16 -16.30
N PHE A 650 -61.59 25.19 -15.05
CA PHE A 650 -62.47 25.09 -13.89
C PHE A 650 -63.06 26.46 -13.54
N THR A 651 -64.40 26.56 -13.49
CA THR A 651 -65.11 27.79 -13.15
C THR A 651 -66.44 27.48 -12.47
N THR A 652 -66.83 28.28 -11.48
CA THR A 652 -68.16 28.25 -10.85
C THR A 652 -69.08 29.35 -11.40
N LYS A 653 -68.59 30.20 -12.30
CA LYS A 653 -69.31 31.34 -12.89
C LYS A 653 -69.79 31.00 -14.31
N ALA A 654 -71.02 31.41 -14.65
CA ALA A 654 -71.63 31.13 -15.96
C ALA A 654 -70.89 31.76 -17.15
N SER A 655 -70.22 32.90 -16.95
CA SER A 655 -69.45 33.61 -17.98
C SER A 655 -67.94 33.43 -17.89
N GLY A 656 -67.44 32.73 -16.87
CA GLY A 656 -66.01 32.57 -16.59
C GLY A 656 -65.33 31.56 -17.53
N THR A 657 -64.09 31.84 -17.94
CA THR A 657 -63.31 30.93 -18.80
C THR A 657 -62.58 29.82 -18.03
N GLY A 658 -62.44 29.97 -16.71
CA GLY A 658 -61.69 29.04 -15.85
C GLY A 658 -60.18 29.00 -16.10
N LEU A 659 -59.62 29.91 -16.91
CA LEU A 659 -58.19 29.98 -17.20
C LEU A 659 -57.44 31.02 -16.36
N GLY A 660 -58.12 32.01 -15.79
CA GLY A 660 -57.50 33.14 -15.10
C GLY A 660 -56.57 32.72 -13.95
N LEU A 661 -57.07 31.92 -13.00
CA LEU A 661 -56.27 31.46 -11.85
C LEU A 661 -55.19 30.45 -12.25
N ALA A 662 -55.44 29.63 -13.27
CA ALA A 662 -54.44 28.70 -13.81
C ALA A 662 -53.25 29.44 -14.44
N ILE A 663 -53.52 30.54 -15.14
CA ILE A 663 -52.47 31.43 -15.69
C ILE A 663 -51.73 32.14 -14.55
N VAL A 664 -52.43 32.64 -13.53
CA VAL A 664 -51.80 33.26 -12.35
C VAL A 664 -50.83 32.29 -11.69
N LYS A 665 -51.27 31.06 -11.41
CA LYS A 665 -50.43 30.04 -10.79
C LYS A 665 -49.14 29.79 -11.58
N ARG A 666 -49.25 29.61 -12.90
CA ARG A 666 -48.09 29.40 -13.77
C ARG A 666 -47.12 30.57 -13.81
N ILE A 667 -47.64 31.80 -13.85
CA ILE A 667 -46.78 32.99 -13.84
C ILE A 667 -46.07 33.08 -12.49
N VAL A 668 -46.77 32.85 -11.37
CA VAL A 668 -46.18 32.90 -10.03
C VAL A 668 -45.12 31.81 -9.84
N GLU A 669 -45.39 30.57 -10.25
CA GLU A 669 -44.43 29.46 -10.20
C GLU A 669 -43.20 29.71 -11.06
N ALA A 670 -43.35 30.32 -12.25
CA ALA A 670 -42.22 30.71 -13.08
C ALA A 670 -41.32 31.79 -12.42
N HIS A 671 -41.88 32.58 -11.50
CA HIS A 671 -41.15 33.55 -10.68
C HIS A 671 -40.62 32.96 -9.36
N ASP A 672 -40.55 31.63 -9.25
CA ASP A 672 -40.12 30.92 -8.04
C ASP A 672 -41.03 31.23 -6.82
N GLY A 673 -42.27 31.60 -7.09
CA GLY A 673 -43.28 31.99 -6.12
C GLY A 673 -44.31 30.90 -5.83
N GLU A 674 -45.21 31.21 -4.90
CA GLU A 674 -46.30 30.32 -4.50
C GLU A 674 -47.64 31.06 -4.48
N LEU A 675 -48.71 30.40 -4.95
CA LEU A 675 -50.08 30.90 -4.91
C LEU A 675 -50.90 30.11 -3.89
N GLN A 676 -51.49 30.80 -2.93
CA GLN A 676 -52.35 30.21 -1.90
C GLN A 676 -53.73 30.88 -1.92
N ILE A 677 -54.78 30.10 -1.71
CA ILE A 677 -56.17 30.58 -1.67
C ILE A 677 -56.82 30.04 -0.41
N GLU A 678 -57.30 30.93 0.44
CA GLU A 678 -58.08 30.62 1.62
C GLU A 678 -59.47 31.25 1.49
N SER A 679 -60.51 30.53 1.90
CA SER A 679 -61.87 31.07 1.94
C SER A 679 -62.61 30.50 3.14
N ARG A 680 -63.25 31.38 3.93
CA ARG A 680 -63.97 30.99 5.15
C ARG A 680 -65.25 31.80 5.29
N GLU A 681 -66.28 31.16 5.85
CA GLU A 681 -67.55 31.80 6.14
C GLU A 681 -67.37 32.96 7.14
N GLY A 682 -68.01 34.10 6.88
CA GLY A 682 -67.91 35.32 7.68
C GLY A 682 -66.63 36.16 7.48
N ILE A 683 -65.58 35.61 6.85
CA ILE A 683 -64.30 36.31 6.59
C ILE A 683 -64.13 36.62 5.10
N GLY A 684 -64.68 35.81 4.20
CA GLY A 684 -64.53 35.95 2.75
C GLY A 684 -63.34 35.17 2.20
N SER A 685 -62.79 35.61 1.07
CA SER A 685 -61.68 34.94 0.38
C SER A 685 -60.40 35.77 0.42
N ILE A 686 -59.26 35.11 0.62
CA ILE A 686 -57.92 35.68 0.57
C ILE A 686 -57.11 34.91 -0.46
N VAL A 687 -56.61 35.60 -1.48
CA VAL A 687 -55.62 35.06 -2.41
C VAL A 687 -54.26 35.66 -2.07
N THR A 688 -53.29 34.82 -1.76
CA THR A 688 -51.93 35.20 -1.40
C THR A 688 -50.96 34.78 -2.50
N VAL A 689 -50.23 35.75 -3.06
CA VAL A 689 -49.08 35.53 -3.95
C VAL A 689 -47.80 35.74 -3.14
N GLN A 690 -46.96 34.72 -3.06
CA GLN A 690 -45.66 34.79 -2.39
C GLN A 690 -44.56 34.83 -3.44
N LEU A 691 -43.61 35.76 -3.30
CA LEU A 691 -42.46 35.90 -4.20
C LEU A 691 -41.16 36.01 -3.39
N PRO A 692 -40.03 35.54 -3.95
CA PRO A 692 -38.71 35.74 -3.34
C PRO A 692 -38.39 37.23 -3.27
N LEU A 693 -37.82 37.65 -2.14
CA LEU A 693 -37.34 39.02 -1.95
C LEU A 693 -36.08 39.23 -2.79
N PHE A 694 -35.94 40.37 -3.46
CA PHE A 694 -34.73 40.68 -4.20
C PHE A 694 -33.61 40.98 -3.19
N LEU A 695 -32.64 40.07 -3.09
CA LEU A 695 -31.41 40.31 -2.34
C LEU A 695 -30.47 41.11 -3.26
N SER A 696 -30.30 42.39 -2.94
CA SER A 696 -29.27 43.25 -3.54
C SER A 696 -27.86 42.75 -3.22
#